data_AF-A0A7M5V095-F1
#
_entry.id   AF-A0A7M5V095-F1
#
_cell.length_a   1.000
_cell.length_b   1.000
_cell.length_c   1.000
_cell.angle_alpha   90.00
_cell.angle_beta   90.00
_cell.angle_gamma   90.00
#
_symmetry.space_group_name_H-M   'P 1'
#
loop_
_entity.id
_entity.type
_entity.pdbx_description
1 polymer ?
#
loop_
_entity_poly.entity_id
_entity_poly.type
_entity_poly.pdbx_seq_one_letter_code
_entity_poly.pdbx_strand_id
1 'polypeptide(L)'
;MYKSMEKTEDLALLPKNESSINIFQPDEEFLKNPFGDDKGNNAFWEKVSKAYGDGSQVSWDEALNSVRADEFIQRALLDKRIPLVFLLEVIHDEFIKRIEDPRLCTGFIHQLTKLGGVILQKDRDEAQKAEGNIPPTYSRVLQDHPKKMTILHLLAERNLVDFAEIYISPEFYAGHIYVDSQVNPKKLPLECALERRHDDMASLLARRMRNSRVRALFQYDEAFDAKFKFADIIQDPGMQETVVAILDSCVNPDWPFVPTKNGEDEEKAWTRLQDKPLQYHFDYRLLDGDQDSEPAKMKDGSVNENFKHLQPSCLQLIIDSPHSDETISHPVVRVLVDRKWEKYGKKSICLWFLLYILFVAILGLALFLDDSQSPRDYSTAKDKARGVFEVLTILLTFAYFIEEIDQMLKEKWSYFCDKFNIFDIAGILLIFLMIPLRYANEVRASYGVGAAAFLINCLRVFKFFPAFRDLGVYSKTFAEIIRVDIVKFAKLFVVVMIGFTGCVFLAIKSATFPQKGMTFWRILLKEARGIAEGNPFADDYLETFDYKNKGIQVAMIILIVLNMGTIIVVLSNILIGQLSSRYTIAQEQAEIRYSIDKAKYITKVEKGRFKWMNLRIKNYIDGDYVADEARITELLTDWANLREKKSKESKEAIRELYARVKKL
;
A
#
# COMPACT_ATOMS: atom_id res chain seq x y z
N MET A 1 -20.40 -85.15 -9.50
CA MET A 1 -19.34 -85.96 -10.11
C MET A 1 -18.12 -85.84 -9.19
N TYR A 2 -17.90 -86.87 -8.35
CA TYR A 2 -16.70 -87.23 -7.55
C TYR A 2 -15.82 -86.10 -6.94
N LYS A 3 -15.79 -85.86 -5.60
CA LYS A 3 -15.03 -86.59 -4.54
C LYS A 3 -13.64 -87.04 -5.01
N SER A 4 -12.52 -86.89 -4.30
CA SER A 4 -12.15 -86.44 -2.95
C SER A 4 -10.67 -86.78 -2.77
N MET A 5 -9.94 -86.04 -1.93
CA MET A 5 -8.99 -86.51 -0.89
C MET A 5 -7.97 -85.40 -0.62
N GLU A 6 -8.11 -84.58 0.42
CA GLU A 6 -7.77 -84.85 1.84
C GLU A 6 -6.31 -85.22 2.11
N LYS A 7 -5.62 -84.36 2.86
CA LYS A 7 -5.14 -84.59 4.25
C LYS A 7 -4.38 -83.33 4.76
N THR A 8 -4.91 -82.59 5.75
CA THR A 8 -4.68 -82.70 7.24
C THR A 8 -3.21 -82.52 7.62
N GLU A 9 -2.75 -81.78 8.62
CA GLU A 9 -3.21 -81.05 9.82
C GLU A 9 -1.99 -80.14 10.15
N ASP A 10 -2.07 -78.90 10.64
CA ASP A 10 -2.34 -78.54 12.03
C ASP A 10 -2.67 -77.04 12.08
N LEU A 11 -3.92 -76.72 12.40
CA LEU A 11 -4.36 -75.37 12.74
C LEU A 11 -5.00 -75.45 14.13
N ALA A 12 -4.15 -75.38 15.15
CA ALA A 12 -4.57 -75.34 16.55
C ALA A 12 -5.04 -73.91 16.93
N LEU A 13 -6.36 -73.74 17.09
CA LEU A 13 -7.07 -73.10 18.24
C LEU A 13 -6.21 -72.11 19.07
N LEU A 14 -6.41 -70.78 19.07
CA LEU A 14 -7.46 -69.91 19.67
C LEU A 14 -6.86 -68.47 19.78
N PRO A 15 -7.59 -67.38 20.12
CA PRO A 15 -9.04 -67.14 20.10
C PRO A 15 -9.43 -65.92 19.22
N LYS A 16 -10.73 -65.78 18.97
CA LYS A 16 -11.35 -64.49 18.66
C LYS A 16 -11.07 -63.54 19.83
N ASN A 17 -10.23 -62.53 19.63
CA ASN A 17 -10.24 -61.35 20.46
C ASN A 17 -10.75 -60.17 19.63
N GLU A 18 -11.89 -59.66 20.07
CA GLU A 18 -12.40 -58.34 19.75
C GLU A 18 -11.33 -57.31 20.16
N SER A 19 -10.52 -56.89 19.20
CA SER A 19 -9.82 -55.62 19.25
C SER A 19 -9.62 -55.14 17.82
N SER A 20 -10.73 -54.87 17.15
CA SER A 20 -10.78 -53.82 16.15
C SER A 20 -10.40 -52.52 16.85
N ILE A 21 -9.09 -52.25 16.95
CA ILE A 21 -8.61 -50.95 17.34
C ILE A 21 -8.93 -50.04 16.15
N ASN A 22 -10.09 -49.40 16.21
CA ASN A 22 -10.37 -48.18 15.47
C ASN A 22 -9.36 -47.15 15.97
N ILE A 23 -8.17 -47.12 15.38
CA ILE A 23 -7.17 -46.10 15.67
C ILE A 23 -7.53 -44.89 14.80
N PHE A 24 -7.65 -43.74 15.48
CA PHE A 24 -7.99 -42.40 14.99
C PHE A 24 -9.48 -42.03 14.99
N GLN A 25 -10.09 -42.06 16.18
CA GLN A 25 -10.93 -40.94 16.59
C GLN A 25 -10.02 -39.98 17.38
N PRO A 26 -9.77 -38.74 16.90
CA PRO A 26 -8.94 -37.82 17.65
C PRO A 26 -9.76 -37.36 18.87
N ASP A 27 -9.25 -37.60 20.07
CA ASP A 27 -9.85 -37.21 21.36
C ASP A 27 -9.07 -36.03 22.00
N GLU A 28 -9.41 -35.59 23.22
CA GLU A 28 -8.62 -34.56 23.96
C GLU A 28 -7.12 -34.90 24.10
N GLU A 29 -6.78 -36.19 24.01
CA GLU A 29 -5.42 -36.70 24.05
C GLU A 29 -4.60 -36.35 22.79
N PHE A 30 -5.26 -36.24 21.62
CA PHE A 30 -4.63 -35.80 20.36
C PHE A 30 -4.16 -34.34 20.44
N LEU A 31 -4.93 -33.47 21.10
CA LEU A 31 -4.55 -32.06 21.32
C LEU A 31 -3.34 -31.92 22.26
N LYS A 32 -3.18 -32.83 23.22
CA LYS A 32 -2.03 -32.86 24.13
C LYS A 32 -0.77 -33.41 23.45
N ASN A 33 -0.93 -34.21 22.40
CA ASN A 33 0.17 -34.92 21.78
C ASN A 33 -0.10 -35.32 20.30
N PRO A 34 -0.10 -34.34 19.38
CA PRO A 34 -0.49 -34.57 17.98
C PRO A 34 0.50 -35.43 17.19
N PHE A 35 1.73 -35.61 17.71
CA PHE A 35 2.79 -36.41 17.09
C PHE A 35 3.10 -37.71 17.85
N GLY A 36 2.39 -38.01 18.95
CA GLY A 36 2.49 -39.29 19.65
C GLY A 36 3.74 -39.47 20.53
N ASP A 37 4.27 -38.40 21.12
CA ASP A 37 5.26 -38.42 22.20
C ASP A 37 4.68 -39.03 23.49
N ASP A 38 4.63 -40.36 23.58
CA ASP A 38 4.26 -40.98 24.85
C ASP A 38 5.36 -40.70 25.88
N LYS A 39 5.11 -39.73 26.76
CA LYS A 39 5.99 -39.40 27.89
C LYS A 39 6.28 -40.62 28.81
N GLY A 40 5.48 -41.69 28.70
CA GLY A 40 5.66 -42.95 29.42
C GLY A 40 6.35 -44.08 28.66
N ASN A 41 6.73 -43.90 27.38
CA ASN A 41 7.35 -44.97 26.58
C ASN A 41 8.88 -44.91 26.70
N ASN A 42 9.44 -45.65 27.67
CA ASN A 42 10.89 -45.71 27.89
C ASN A 42 11.67 -46.12 26.63
N ALA A 43 11.08 -46.92 25.74
CA ALA A 43 11.70 -47.35 24.48
C ALA A 43 11.91 -46.19 23.49
N PHE A 44 11.03 -45.18 23.48
CA PHE A 44 11.18 -44.00 22.65
C PHE A 44 12.40 -43.17 23.12
N TRP A 45 12.46 -42.87 24.42
CA TRP A 45 13.56 -42.09 25.00
C TRP A 45 14.91 -42.80 24.93
N GLU A 46 14.93 -44.14 25.00
CA GLU A 46 16.14 -44.93 24.72
C GLU A 46 16.59 -44.80 23.26
N LYS A 47 15.68 -44.77 22.28
CA LYS A 47 16.04 -44.52 20.87
C LYS A 47 16.58 -43.10 20.67
N VAL A 48 15.97 -42.09 21.30
CA VAL A 48 16.44 -40.70 21.24
C VAL A 48 17.84 -40.57 21.88
N SER A 49 18.04 -41.18 23.05
CA SER A 49 19.34 -41.21 23.72
C SER A 49 20.41 -41.91 22.88
N LYS A 50 20.08 -43.01 22.21
CA LYS A 50 20.99 -43.69 21.27
C LYS A 50 21.29 -42.84 20.03
N ALA A 51 20.30 -42.15 19.47
CA ALA A 51 20.49 -41.27 18.32
C ALA A 51 21.38 -40.06 18.63
N TYR A 52 21.40 -39.62 19.90
CA TYR A 52 22.24 -38.51 20.36
C TYR A 52 23.67 -38.92 20.75
N GLY A 53 23.89 -40.18 21.14
CA GLY A 53 25.05 -40.72 21.85
C GLY A 53 26.38 -39.94 21.76
N ASP A 54 27.04 -39.75 22.91
CA ASP A 54 28.28 -38.98 23.13
C ASP A 54 29.31 -39.14 22.00
N GLY A 55 29.34 -38.18 21.07
CA GLY A 55 30.24 -38.17 19.92
C GLY A 55 29.58 -37.83 18.58
N SER A 56 28.25 -37.81 18.48
CA SER A 56 27.55 -37.30 17.28
C SER A 56 27.58 -35.76 17.22
N GLN A 57 27.75 -35.17 16.04
CA GLN A 57 27.62 -33.72 15.83
C GLN A 57 26.16 -33.22 15.85
N VAL A 58 25.20 -34.08 16.22
CA VAL A 58 23.76 -33.85 16.06
C VAL A 58 23.19 -33.27 17.35
N SER A 59 22.37 -32.22 17.25
CA SER A 59 21.75 -31.61 18.42
C SER A 59 20.64 -32.50 19.01
N TRP A 60 20.36 -32.36 20.32
CA TRP A 60 19.30 -33.13 20.99
C TRP A 60 17.92 -32.97 20.31
N ASP A 61 17.62 -31.77 19.82
CA ASP A 61 16.39 -31.46 19.09
C ASP A 61 16.32 -32.21 17.73
N GLU A 62 17.43 -32.33 17.01
CA GLU A 62 17.50 -33.08 15.75
C GLU A 62 17.37 -34.58 15.98
N ALA A 63 18.02 -35.12 17.02
CA ALA A 63 17.89 -36.51 17.41
C ALA A 63 16.45 -36.86 17.78
N LEU A 64 15.78 -35.99 18.55
CA LEU A 64 14.37 -36.14 18.93
C LEU A 64 13.44 -36.12 17.70
N ASN A 65 13.61 -35.15 16.80
CA ASN A 65 12.78 -35.04 15.60
C ASN A 65 13.03 -36.18 14.59
N SER A 66 14.25 -36.69 14.52
CA SER A 66 14.59 -37.87 13.70
C SER A 66 13.85 -39.12 14.16
N VAL A 67 13.86 -39.41 15.47
CA VAL A 67 13.15 -40.58 16.04
C VAL A 67 11.63 -40.41 15.90
N ARG A 68 11.10 -39.20 16.11
CA ARG A 68 9.69 -38.90 15.83
C ARG A 68 9.32 -39.18 14.38
N ALA A 69 10.15 -38.74 13.43
CA ALA A 69 9.93 -38.99 12.02
C ALA A 69 9.93 -40.49 11.70
N ASP A 70 10.81 -41.29 12.31
CA ASP A 70 10.86 -42.74 12.08
C ASP A 70 9.61 -43.46 12.58
N GLU A 71 9.17 -43.17 13.81
CA GLU A 71 7.94 -43.76 14.34
C GLU A 71 6.72 -43.31 13.55
N PHE A 72 6.72 -42.06 13.09
CA PHE A 72 5.65 -41.52 12.26
C PHE A 72 5.59 -42.21 10.89
N ILE A 73 6.72 -42.35 10.20
CA ILE A 73 6.81 -43.05 8.92
C ILE A 73 6.34 -44.51 9.08
N GLN A 74 6.79 -45.20 10.13
CA GLN A 74 6.37 -46.58 10.39
C GLN A 74 4.85 -46.70 10.61
N ARG A 75 4.25 -45.80 11.39
CA ARG A 75 2.79 -45.77 11.60
C ARG A 75 2.03 -45.50 10.30
N ALA A 76 2.47 -44.53 9.51
CA ALA A 76 1.83 -44.20 8.24
C ALA A 76 1.93 -45.35 7.22
N LEU A 77 3.07 -46.05 7.17
CA LEU A 77 3.28 -47.20 6.30
C LEU A 77 2.41 -48.41 6.72
N LEU A 78 2.22 -48.63 8.02
CA LEU A 78 1.32 -49.67 8.55
C LEU A 78 -0.14 -49.44 8.08
N ASP A 79 -0.56 -48.17 8.02
CA ASP A 79 -1.88 -47.76 7.54
C ASP A 79 -1.99 -47.65 6.00
N LYS A 80 -0.91 -48.01 5.26
CA LYS A 80 -0.80 -47.88 3.80
C LYS A 80 -1.03 -46.46 3.28
N ARG A 81 -0.64 -45.44 4.04
CA ARG A 81 -0.76 -44.02 3.65
C ARG A 81 0.61 -43.42 3.35
N ILE A 82 0.64 -42.43 2.47
CA ILE A 82 1.85 -41.65 2.18
C ILE A 82 2.14 -40.75 3.39
N PRO A 83 3.30 -40.88 4.09
CA PRO A 83 3.54 -40.22 5.37
C PRO A 83 3.33 -38.71 5.35
N LEU A 84 3.89 -38.02 4.36
CA LEU A 84 3.78 -36.56 4.25
C LEU A 84 2.35 -36.07 3.92
N VAL A 85 1.59 -36.86 3.16
CA VAL A 85 0.18 -36.56 2.85
C VAL A 85 -0.68 -36.77 4.10
N PHE A 86 -0.43 -37.84 4.86
CA PHE A 86 -1.11 -38.08 6.12
C PHE A 86 -0.86 -36.96 7.14
N LEU A 87 0.39 -36.49 7.23
CA LEU A 87 0.77 -35.35 8.06
C LEU A 87 0.01 -34.07 7.68
N LEU A 88 -0.07 -33.77 6.38
CA LEU A 88 -0.66 -32.53 5.86
C LEU A 88 -2.19 -32.56 5.79
N GLU A 89 -2.82 -33.68 5.48
CA GLU A 89 -4.28 -33.73 5.30
C GLU A 89 -5.05 -34.19 6.52
N VAL A 90 -4.48 -35.07 7.33
CA VAL A 90 -5.20 -35.64 8.47
C VAL A 90 -4.81 -34.93 9.74
N ILE A 91 -3.51 -34.81 10.02
CA ILE A 91 -3.05 -34.27 11.30
C ILE A 91 -3.20 -32.75 11.33
N HIS A 92 -2.73 -32.05 10.29
CA HIS A 92 -2.89 -30.61 10.22
C HIS A 92 -4.37 -30.19 10.20
N ASP A 93 -5.20 -30.78 9.34
CA ASP A 93 -6.59 -30.32 9.19
C ASP A 93 -7.46 -30.65 10.42
N GLU A 94 -7.21 -31.76 11.13
CA GLU A 94 -7.88 -32.04 12.42
C GLU A 94 -7.37 -31.14 13.55
N PHE A 95 -6.08 -30.82 13.57
CA PHE A 95 -5.49 -29.97 14.60
C PHE A 95 -5.98 -28.52 14.51
N ILE A 96 -5.99 -27.95 13.30
CA ILE A 96 -6.46 -26.57 13.06
C ILE A 96 -7.95 -26.40 13.35
N LYS A 97 -8.79 -27.43 13.11
CA LYS A 97 -10.23 -27.37 13.43
C LYS A 97 -10.53 -27.26 14.92
N ARG A 98 -9.61 -27.66 15.79
CA ARG A 98 -9.87 -27.85 17.22
C ARG A 98 -9.20 -26.81 18.11
N ILE A 99 -8.37 -25.92 17.55
CA ILE A 99 -7.61 -24.94 18.33
C ILE A 99 -8.08 -23.53 18.03
N GLU A 100 -8.47 -22.84 19.10
CA GLU A 100 -8.83 -21.43 19.07
C GLU A 100 -7.65 -20.50 19.42
N ASP A 101 -6.62 -20.99 20.12
CA ASP A 101 -5.45 -20.19 20.53
C ASP A 101 -4.39 -20.08 19.41
N PRO A 102 -4.12 -18.87 18.88
CA PRO A 102 -3.13 -18.66 17.82
C PRO A 102 -1.71 -19.13 18.18
N ARG A 103 -1.31 -19.07 19.46
CA ARG A 103 0.05 -19.41 19.89
C ARG A 103 0.34 -20.90 19.77
N LEU A 104 -0.66 -21.73 20.09
CA LEU A 104 -0.56 -23.19 19.98
C LEU A 104 -0.52 -23.61 18.50
N CYS A 105 -1.28 -22.93 17.64
CA CYS A 105 -1.20 -23.12 16.19
C CYS A 105 0.20 -22.82 15.65
N THR A 106 0.82 -21.70 16.01
CA THR A 106 2.18 -21.37 15.55
C THR A 106 3.21 -22.39 16.02
N GLY A 107 3.14 -22.80 17.30
CA GLY A 107 4.06 -23.81 17.85
C GLY A 107 3.93 -25.17 17.16
N PHE A 108 2.72 -25.59 16.84
CA PHE A 108 2.47 -26.82 16.09
C PHE A 108 2.92 -26.74 14.64
N ILE A 109 2.63 -25.65 13.93
CA ILE A 109 3.09 -25.45 12.54
C ILE A 109 4.62 -25.52 12.48
N HIS A 110 5.32 -24.90 13.44
CA HIS A 110 6.79 -24.99 13.52
C HIS A 110 7.29 -26.44 13.71
N GLN A 111 6.64 -27.21 14.59
CA GLN A 111 6.97 -28.62 14.79
C GLN A 111 6.67 -29.47 13.55
N LEU A 112 5.54 -29.20 12.89
CA LEU A 112 5.14 -29.86 11.65
C LEU A 112 6.13 -29.57 10.52
N THR A 113 6.58 -28.33 10.39
CA THR A 113 7.62 -27.92 9.42
C THR A 113 8.94 -28.63 9.69
N LYS A 114 9.40 -28.68 10.96
CA LYS A 114 10.62 -29.41 11.32
C LYS A 114 10.52 -30.90 11.02
N LEU A 115 9.41 -31.53 11.41
CA LEU A 115 9.17 -32.95 11.16
C LEU A 115 9.10 -33.26 9.66
N GLY A 116 8.37 -32.42 8.91
CA GLY A 116 8.27 -32.51 7.46
C GLY A 116 9.62 -32.38 6.76
N GLY A 117 10.47 -31.44 7.21
CA GLY A 117 11.85 -31.27 6.72
C GLY A 117 12.71 -32.52 6.92
N VAL A 118 12.65 -33.13 8.11
CA VAL A 118 13.38 -34.38 8.41
C VAL A 118 12.90 -35.54 7.53
N ILE A 119 11.59 -35.66 7.30
CA ILE A 119 11.02 -36.71 6.41
C ILE A 119 11.51 -36.52 4.97
N LEU A 120 11.57 -35.27 4.47
CA LEU A 120 12.08 -34.98 3.13
C LEU A 120 13.57 -35.31 3.00
N GLN A 121 14.36 -35.03 4.03
CA GLN A 121 15.79 -35.36 4.07
C GLN A 121 16.02 -36.87 4.03
N LYS A 122 15.24 -37.64 4.79
CA LYS A 122 15.30 -39.12 4.78
C LYS A 122 14.91 -39.72 3.44
N ASP A 123 13.84 -39.25 2.80
CA ASP A 123 13.43 -39.71 1.46
C ASP A 123 14.52 -39.45 0.40
N ARG A 124 15.21 -38.31 0.51
CA ARG A 124 16.35 -37.99 -0.36
C ARG A 124 17.53 -38.93 -0.10
N ASP A 125 17.90 -39.13 1.17
CA ASP A 125 19.03 -40.00 1.55
C ASP A 125 18.78 -41.46 1.14
N GLU A 126 17.54 -41.93 1.23
CA GLU A 126 17.13 -43.26 0.78
C GLU A 126 17.19 -43.38 -0.74
N ALA A 127 16.71 -42.37 -1.47
CA ALA A 127 16.78 -42.34 -2.93
C ALA A 127 18.24 -42.29 -3.45
N GLN A 128 19.14 -41.61 -2.74
CA GLN A 128 20.57 -41.59 -3.09
C GLN A 128 21.30 -42.91 -2.80
N LYS A 129 20.85 -43.67 -1.79
CA LYS A 129 21.43 -44.97 -1.42
C LYS A 129 20.94 -46.14 -2.27
N ALA A 130 19.79 -45.99 -2.94
CA ALA A 130 19.24 -47.04 -3.78
C ALA A 130 20.08 -47.24 -5.06
N GLU A 131 20.56 -48.46 -5.30
CA GLU A 131 21.25 -48.81 -6.54
C GLU A 131 20.25 -48.82 -7.71
N GLY A 132 20.42 -47.88 -8.64
CA GLY A 132 19.46 -47.55 -9.67
C GLY A 132 18.83 -46.21 -9.34
N ASN A 133 18.94 -45.26 -10.27
CA ASN A 133 18.60 -43.85 -10.13
C ASN A 133 17.07 -43.64 -9.89
N ILE A 134 16.55 -44.13 -8.77
CA ILE A 134 15.13 -44.10 -8.41
C ILE A 134 14.83 -42.69 -7.90
N PRO A 135 13.89 -41.96 -8.55
CA PRO A 135 13.50 -40.64 -8.07
C PRO A 135 12.90 -40.74 -6.67
N PRO A 136 13.16 -39.76 -5.79
CA PRO A 136 12.57 -39.71 -4.45
C PRO A 136 11.04 -39.85 -4.49
N THR A 137 10.43 -40.41 -3.45
CA THR A 137 8.98 -40.68 -3.43
C THR A 137 8.17 -39.39 -3.59
N TYR A 138 8.64 -38.31 -2.96
CA TYR A 138 7.98 -37.00 -2.99
C TYR A 138 8.38 -36.13 -4.20
N SER A 139 9.21 -36.66 -5.10
CA SER A 139 9.60 -36.02 -6.37
C SER A 139 8.54 -36.17 -7.48
N ARG A 140 7.52 -37.00 -7.27
CA ARG A 140 6.49 -37.32 -8.29
C ARG A 140 5.14 -36.72 -7.91
N VAL A 141 4.31 -36.47 -8.92
CA VAL A 141 2.88 -36.19 -8.71
C VAL A 141 2.26 -37.38 -7.98
N LEU A 142 1.53 -37.11 -6.91
CA LEU A 142 0.89 -38.14 -6.10
C LEU A 142 -0.22 -38.81 -6.90
N GLN A 143 0.07 -39.96 -7.52
CA GLN A 143 -0.88 -40.67 -8.38
C GLN A 143 -2.06 -41.24 -7.60
N ASP A 144 -1.83 -41.60 -6.33
CA ASP A 144 -2.83 -42.17 -5.42
C ASP A 144 -3.72 -41.11 -4.76
N HIS A 145 -3.41 -39.82 -4.94
CA HIS A 145 -4.20 -38.73 -4.38
C HIS A 145 -5.35 -38.34 -5.34
N PRO A 146 -6.60 -38.10 -4.87
CA PRO A 146 -7.75 -37.82 -5.73
C PRO A 146 -7.55 -36.60 -6.65
N LYS A 147 -6.82 -35.58 -6.18
CA LYS A 147 -6.49 -34.39 -6.98
C LYS A 147 -5.24 -34.51 -7.87
N LYS A 148 -4.52 -35.64 -7.83
CA LYS A 148 -3.23 -35.88 -8.52
C LYS A 148 -2.32 -34.64 -8.56
N MET A 149 -1.91 -34.20 -7.38
CA MET A 149 -1.15 -32.97 -7.17
C MET A 149 0.21 -33.27 -6.51
N THR A 150 1.11 -32.28 -6.52
CA THR A 150 2.38 -32.39 -5.78
C THR A 150 2.20 -31.97 -4.33
N ILE A 151 3.16 -32.32 -3.47
CA ILE A 151 3.22 -31.85 -2.08
C ILE A 151 3.17 -30.32 -2.01
N LEU A 152 3.82 -29.62 -2.94
CA LEU A 152 3.81 -28.17 -2.97
C LEU A 152 2.39 -27.58 -3.16
N HIS A 153 1.53 -28.24 -3.93
CA HIS A 153 0.13 -27.83 -4.03
C HIS A 153 -0.58 -27.98 -2.68
N LEU A 154 -0.37 -29.09 -1.97
CA LEU A 154 -0.95 -29.32 -0.64
C LEU A 154 -0.50 -28.27 0.39
N LEU A 155 0.76 -27.85 0.33
CA LEU A 155 1.30 -26.77 1.15
C LEU A 155 0.68 -25.42 0.78
N ALA A 156 0.53 -25.15 -0.53
CA ALA A 156 -0.13 -23.95 -1.03
C ALA A 156 -1.60 -23.86 -0.60
N GLU A 157 -2.31 -25.00 -0.62
CA GLU A 157 -3.70 -25.12 -0.18
C GLU A 157 -3.88 -24.78 1.32
N ARG A 158 -2.83 -24.88 2.14
CA ARG A 158 -2.90 -24.79 3.62
C ARG A 158 -2.13 -23.62 4.22
N ASN A 159 -1.52 -22.78 3.39
CA ASN A 159 -0.71 -21.63 3.81
C ASN A 159 0.51 -21.99 4.71
N LEU A 160 1.17 -23.12 4.43
CA LEU A 160 2.34 -23.57 5.19
C LEU A 160 3.63 -23.01 4.59
N VAL A 161 3.87 -21.72 4.83
CA VAL A 161 4.94 -20.92 4.20
C VAL A 161 6.34 -21.45 4.52
N ASP A 162 6.66 -21.62 5.81
CA ASP A 162 7.98 -22.08 6.26
C ASP A 162 8.33 -23.45 5.66
N PHE A 163 7.33 -24.33 5.58
CA PHE A 163 7.54 -25.66 5.01
C PHE A 163 7.69 -25.62 3.49
N ALA A 164 6.94 -24.75 2.81
CA ALA A 164 7.10 -24.53 1.39
C ALA A 164 8.47 -23.95 1.04
N GLU A 165 9.03 -23.07 1.88
CA GLU A 165 10.37 -22.54 1.69
C GLU A 165 11.44 -23.64 1.78
N ILE A 166 11.35 -24.53 2.77
CA ILE A 166 12.24 -25.70 2.86
C ILE A 166 12.07 -26.59 1.61
N TYR A 167 10.84 -26.86 1.19
CA TYR A 167 10.58 -27.73 0.03
C TYR A 167 11.12 -27.18 -1.30
N ILE A 168 11.05 -25.86 -1.48
CA ILE A 168 11.48 -25.14 -2.68
C ILE A 168 12.99 -24.85 -2.67
N SER A 169 13.68 -25.07 -1.54
CA SER A 169 15.11 -24.80 -1.45
C SER A 169 15.88 -25.56 -2.55
N PRO A 170 17.03 -25.02 -3.02
CA PRO A 170 17.83 -25.67 -4.07
C PRO A 170 18.25 -27.11 -3.73
N GLU A 171 18.21 -27.46 -2.44
CA GLU A 171 18.59 -28.76 -1.92
C GLU A 171 17.53 -29.84 -2.13
N PHE A 172 16.26 -29.45 -2.34
CA PHE A 172 15.13 -30.37 -2.51
C PHE A 172 14.51 -30.26 -3.92
N TYR A 173 13.36 -29.60 -4.08
CA TYR A 173 12.54 -29.71 -5.29
C TYR A 173 12.12 -28.35 -5.89
N ALA A 174 13.08 -27.46 -6.17
CA ALA A 174 12.83 -26.14 -6.75
C ALA A 174 12.03 -26.17 -8.09
N GLY A 175 12.13 -27.24 -8.87
CA GLY A 175 11.40 -27.40 -10.14
C GLY A 175 9.88 -27.60 -10.00
N HIS A 176 9.40 -27.99 -8.82
CA HIS A 176 7.99 -28.32 -8.60
C HIS A 176 7.05 -27.12 -8.59
N ILE A 177 7.59 -25.92 -8.60
CA ILE A 177 6.81 -24.70 -8.75
C ILE A 177 6.17 -24.61 -10.14
N TYR A 178 6.74 -25.30 -11.15
CA TYR A 178 6.26 -25.31 -12.54
C TYR A 178 5.42 -26.54 -12.89
N VAL A 179 5.16 -27.44 -11.94
CA VAL A 179 4.42 -28.68 -12.21
C VAL A 179 2.94 -28.39 -12.05
N ASP A 180 2.16 -28.70 -13.08
CA ASP A 180 0.69 -28.61 -13.03
C ASP A 180 0.08 -29.80 -12.30
N SER A 181 -1.06 -29.58 -11.63
CA SER A 181 -1.94 -30.66 -11.19
C SER A 181 -2.46 -31.46 -12.40
N GLN A 182 -2.59 -32.77 -12.27
CA GLN A 182 -3.09 -33.61 -13.37
C GLN A 182 -4.63 -33.67 -13.45
N VAL A 183 -5.33 -33.01 -12.53
CA VAL A 183 -6.80 -32.87 -12.55
C VAL A 183 -7.19 -31.59 -13.28
N ASN A 184 -8.27 -31.66 -14.07
CA ASN A 184 -8.82 -30.51 -14.78
C ASN A 184 -9.72 -29.65 -13.85
N PRO A 185 -9.58 -28.31 -13.88
CA PRO A 185 -8.57 -27.56 -14.62
C PRO A 185 -7.18 -27.76 -14.00
N LYS A 186 -6.16 -27.88 -14.86
CA LYS A 186 -4.76 -28.00 -14.45
C LYS A 186 -4.34 -26.71 -13.74
N LYS A 187 -3.91 -26.83 -12.48
CA LYS A 187 -3.52 -25.69 -11.64
C LYS A 187 -2.05 -25.77 -11.27
N LEU A 188 -1.40 -24.61 -11.19
CA LEU A 188 -0.08 -24.46 -10.58
C LEU A 188 -0.22 -24.27 -9.05
N PRO A 189 0.83 -24.55 -8.27
CA PRO A 189 0.82 -24.29 -6.83
C PRO A 189 0.52 -22.82 -6.50
N LEU A 190 1.04 -21.89 -7.31
CA LEU A 190 0.75 -20.45 -7.17
C LEU A 190 -0.74 -20.16 -7.39
N GLU A 191 -1.37 -20.79 -8.38
CA GLU A 191 -2.80 -20.62 -8.65
C GLU A 191 -3.65 -21.14 -7.48
N CYS A 192 -3.24 -22.26 -6.85
CA CYS A 192 -3.89 -22.77 -5.64
C CYS A 192 -3.80 -21.82 -4.45
N ALA A 193 -2.67 -21.11 -4.28
CA ALA A 193 -2.50 -20.11 -3.23
C ALA A 193 -3.33 -18.84 -3.51
N LEU A 194 -3.36 -18.39 -4.77
CA LEU A 194 -4.14 -17.21 -5.20
C LEU A 194 -5.65 -17.42 -5.04
N GLU A 195 -6.17 -18.59 -5.42
CA GLU A 195 -7.60 -18.92 -5.26
C GLU A 195 -8.06 -18.90 -3.79
N ARG A 196 -7.16 -19.27 -2.87
CA ARG A 196 -7.42 -19.24 -1.43
C ARG A 196 -7.07 -17.93 -0.74
N ARG A 197 -6.54 -16.94 -1.48
CA ARG A 197 -6.12 -15.63 -0.95
C ARG A 197 -5.10 -15.76 0.20
N HIS A 198 -4.14 -16.67 0.03
CA HIS A 198 -3.02 -16.85 0.96
C HIS A 198 -1.85 -15.95 0.56
N ASP A 199 -1.72 -14.77 1.18
CA ASP A 199 -0.77 -13.73 0.76
C ASP A 199 0.70 -14.15 0.90
N ASP A 200 1.08 -14.63 2.07
CA ASP A 200 2.47 -15.00 2.36
C ASP A 200 2.95 -16.12 1.42
N MET A 201 2.12 -17.15 1.25
CA MET A 201 2.42 -18.27 0.36
C MET A 201 2.46 -17.85 -1.12
N ALA A 202 1.50 -17.05 -1.58
CA ALA A 202 1.45 -16.59 -2.96
C ALA A 202 2.63 -15.66 -3.28
N SER A 203 3.01 -14.78 -2.35
CA SER A 203 4.17 -13.90 -2.50
C SER A 203 5.49 -14.69 -2.54
N LEU A 204 5.65 -15.71 -1.69
CA LEU A 204 6.82 -16.59 -1.68
C LEU A 204 6.95 -17.33 -3.01
N LEU A 205 5.86 -17.95 -3.48
CA LEU A 205 5.83 -18.68 -4.74
C LEU A 205 6.11 -17.77 -5.93
N ALA A 206 5.48 -16.60 -6.00
CA ALA A 206 5.70 -15.63 -7.07
C ALA A 206 7.16 -15.17 -7.14
N ARG A 207 7.83 -14.93 -6.00
CA ARG A 207 9.25 -14.53 -5.94
C ARG A 207 10.22 -15.64 -6.37
N ARG A 208 9.86 -16.91 -6.15
CA ARG A 208 10.70 -18.07 -6.52
C ARG A 208 10.44 -18.53 -7.97
N MET A 209 9.34 -18.12 -8.59
CA MET A 209 9.02 -18.38 -9.99
C MET A 209 9.76 -17.44 -10.96
N ARG A 210 9.97 -17.90 -12.20
CA ARG A 210 10.41 -17.03 -13.30
C ARG A 210 9.40 -15.91 -13.55
N ASN A 211 9.91 -14.69 -13.60
CA ASN A 211 9.14 -13.45 -13.82
C ASN A 211 8.19 -13.50 -15.02
N SER A 212 8.61 -14.10 -16.13
CA SER A 212 7.76 -14.24 -17.33
C SER A 212 6.56 -15.16 -17.11
N ARG A 213 6.68 -16.15 -16.23
CA ARG A 213 5.62 -17.13 -15.97
C ARG A 213 4.59 -16.61 -14.98
N VAL A 214 5.02 -15.86 -13.97
CA VAL A 214 4.09 -15.13 -13.08
C VAL A 214 3.25 -14.14 -13.90
N ARG A 215 3.89 -13.33 -14.75
CA ARG A 215 3.19 -12.39 -15.63
C ARG A 215 2.19 -13.06 -16.56
N ALA A 216 2.52 -14.23 -17.13
CA ALA A 216 1.62 -14.97 -18.01
C ALA A 216 0.31 -15.42 -17.34
N LEU A 217 0.24 -15.47 -16.00
CA LEU A 217 -1.01 -15.79 -15.28
C LEU A 217 -1.99 -14.61 -15.27
N PHE A 218 -1.46 -13.40 -15.35
CA PHE A 218 -2.22 -12.16 -15.23
C PHE A 218 -2.37 -11.39 -16.53
N GLN A 219 -1.52 -11.66 -17.53
CA GLN A 219 -1.57 -11.00 -18.83
C GLN A 219 -2.47 -11.75 -19.80
N TYR A 220 -3.30 -11.02 -20.54
CA TYR A 220 -3.99 -11.54 -21.70
C TYR A 220 -2.99 -11.95 -22.80
N ASP A 221 -3.16 -13.13 -23.40
CA ASP A 221 -2.47 -13.51 -24.64
C ASP A 221 -3.51 -13.88 -25.69
N GLU A 222 -3.24 -13.61 -26.97
CA GLU A 222 -4.24 -13.82 -28.05
C GLU A 222 -4.73 -15.27 -28.15
N ALA A 223 -3.97 -16.22 -27.58
CA ALA A 223 -4.31 -17.63 -27.52
C ALA A 223 -5.13 -18.02 -26.27
N PHE A 224 -5.02 -17.27 -25.17
CA PHE A 224 -5.65 -17.61 -23.89
C PHE A 224 -5.98 -16.35 -23.09
N ASP A 225 -7.23 -16.26 -22.61
CA ASP A 225 -7.64 -15.23 -21.65
C ASP A 225 -6.77 -15.26 -20.39
N ALA A 226 -6.60 -14.10 -19.75
CA ALA A 226 -5.91 -14.01 -18.47
C ALA A 226 -6.61 -14.91 -17.43
N LYS A 227 -5.87 -15.84 -16.83
CA LYS A 227 -6.42 -16.78 -15.83
C LYS A 227 -6.87 -16.06 -14.57
N PHE A 228 -6.12 -15.04 -14.16
CA PHE A 228 -6.41 -14.23 -12.98
C PHE A 228 -6.40 -12.75 -13.35
N LYS A 229 -7.31 -12.00 -12.74
CA LYS A 229 -7.39 -10.55 -12.88
C LYS A 229 -6.55 -9.90 -11.80
N PHE A 230 -5.58 -9.09 -12.20
CA PHE A 230 -4.73 -8.39 -11.22
C PHE A 230 -5.54 -7.37 -10.41
N ALA A 231 -6.59 -6.79 -11.01
CA ALA A 231 -7.53 -5.90 -10.35
C ALA A 231 -8.18 -6.52 -9.10
N ASP A 232 -8.51 -7.82 -9.13
CA ASP A 232 -9.17 -8.52 -8.03
C ASP A 232 -8.22 -8.70 -6.83
N ILE A 233 -6.93 -8.91 -7.10
CA ILE A 233 -5.90 -9.05 -6.06
C ILE A 233 -5.61 -7.69 -5.41
N ILE A 234 -5.52 -6.62 -6.20
CA ILE A 234 -5.28 -5.27 -5.66
C ILE A 234 -6.41 -4.80 -4.74
N GLN A 235 -7.65 -5.17 -5.06
CA GLN A 235 -8.82 -4.79 -4.26
C GLN A 235 -8.91 -5.56 -2.94
N ASP A 236 -8.21 -6.69 -2.81
CA ASP A 236 -8.18 -7.46 -1.58
C ASP A 236 -7.17 -6.86 -0.58
N PRO A 237 -7.61 -6.31 0.57
CA PRO A 237 -6.70 -5.75 1.55
C PRO A 237 -5.76 -6.80 2.17
N GLY A 238 -6.07 -8.09 2.05
CA GLY A 238 -5.26 -9.18 2.59
C GLY A 238 -4.11 -9.63 1.69
N MET A 239 -3.97 -9.18 0.44
CA MET A 239 -3.04 -9.72 -0.57
C MET A 239 -1.87 -8.78 -0.92
N GLN A 240 -1.34 -8.05 0.05
CA GLN A 240 -0.41 -6.95 -0.19
C GLN A 240 0.98 -7.43 -0.64
N GLU A 241 1.53 -8.43 0.04
CA GLU A 241 2.87 -8.95 -0.28
C GLU A 241 2.87 -9.62 -1.67
N THR A 242 1.74 -10.21 -2.05
CA THR A 242 1.52 -10.80 -3.37
C THR A 242 1.48 -9.73 -4.45
N VAL A 243 0.80 -8.61 -4.24
CA VAL A 243 0.81 -7.48 -5.19
C VAL A 243 2.24 -7.00 -5.42
N VAL A 244 3.02 -6.83 -4.36
CA VAL A 244 4.43 -6.43 -4.45
C VAL A 244 5.24 -7.50 -5.19
N ALA A 245 5.08 -8.78 -4.87
CA ALA A 245 5.79 -9.87 -5.55
C ALA A 245 5.45 -9.97 -7.05
N ILE A 246 4.21 -9.69 -7.44
CA ILE A 246 3.81 -9.62 -8.85
C ILE A 246 4.48 -8.40 -9.51
N LEU A 247 4.58 -7.26 -8.84
CA LEU A 247 5.30 -6.09 -9.38
C LEU A 247 6.82 -6.34 -9.48
N ASP A 248 7.42 -7.07 -8.55
CA ASP A 248 8.82 -7.52 -8.65
C ASP A 248 9.03 -8.31 -9.96
N SER A 249 8.03 -9.11 -10.37
CA SER A 249 8.07 -9.89 -11.62
C SER A 249 8.02 -9.02 -12.90
N CYS A 250 7.65 -7.74 -12.79
CA CYS A 250 7.67 -6.79 -13.89
C CYS A 250 9.06 -6.16 -14.12
N VAL A 251 10.02 -6.37 -13.22
CA VAL A 251 11.42 -5.93 -13.39
C VAL A 251 12.26 -7.09 -13.90
N ASN A 252 12.85 -6.96 -15.08
CA ASN A 252 13.75 -7.97 -15.63
C ASN A 252 15.13 -7.36 -15.89
N PRO A 253 16.19 -7.83 -15.23
CA PRO A 253 17.54 -7.43 -15.60
C PRO A 253 17.86 -8.01 -16.99
N ASP A 254 18.29 -7.15 -17.90
CA ASP A 254 18.71 -7.55 -19.23
C ASP A 254 20.23 -7.72 -19.29
N TRP A 255 20.63 -8.87 -19.80
CA TRP A 255 22.01 -9.29 -19.90
C TRP A 255 22.31 -9.54 -21.39
N PRO A 256 23.23 -8.77 -22.01
CA PRO A 256 23.45 -8.86 -23.46
C PRO A 256 24.00 -10.21 -23.93
N PHE A 257 24.47 -11.06 -23.01
CA PHE A 257 25.01 -12.38 -23.31
C PHE A 257 24.28 -13.44 -22.50
N VAL A 258 23.01 -13.73 -22.84
CA VAL A 258 22.38 -14.99 -22.43
C VAL A 258 22.70 -16.02 -23.51
N PRO A 259 23.61 -16.99 -23.28
CA PRO A 259 23.88 -18.00 -24.30
C PRO A 259 22.74 -19.01 -24.31
N THR A 260 21.77 -18.78 -25.18
CA THR A 260 20.80 -19.81 -25.54
C THR A 260 21.48 -20.88 -26.39
N LYS A 261 21.61 -22.11 -25.85
CA LYS A 261 20.97 -23.32 -26.44
C LYS A 261 21.27 -24.66 -25.76
N ASN A 262 22.25 -24.79 -24.86
CA ASN A 262 22.52 -26.06 -24.17
C ASN A 262 22.65 -25.84 -22.64
N GLY A 263 21.88 -26.58 -21.84
CA GLY A 263 21.77 -26.36 -20.38
C GLY A 263 23.06 -26.57 -19.57
N GLU A 264 24.07 -27.24 -20.11
CA GLU A 264 25.39 -27.39 -19.45
C GLU A 264 26.33 -26.19 -19.67
N ASP A 265 26.10 -25.39 -20.72
CA ASP A 265 26.90 -24.18 -21.01
C ASP A 265 26.30 -22.92 -20.37
N GLU A 266 25.04 -22.97 -19.92
CA GLU A 266 24.40 -21.87 -19.20
C GLU A 266 25.14 -21.60 -17.88
N GLU A 267 25.42 -22.61 -17.07
CA GLU A 267 26.04 -22.45 -15.73
C GLU A 267 27.48 -21.88 -15.80
N LYS A 268 28.23 -22.27 -16.85
CA LYS A 268 29.56 -21.73 -17.17
C LYS A 268 29.52 -20.32 -17.76
N ALA A 269 28.40 -19.92 -18.33
CA ALA A 269 28.18 -18.57 -18.82
C ALA A 269 27.72 -17.64 -17.70
N TRP A 270 26.83 -18.10 -16.80
CA TRP A 270 26.43 -17.39 -15.58
C TRP A 270 27.63 -17.02 -14.71
N THR A 271 28.68 -17.84 -14.68
CA THR A 271 29.95 -17.56 -13.98
C THR A 271 30.88 -16.58 -14.70
N ARG A 272 30.58 -16.19 -15.95
CA ARG A 272 31.38 -15.25 -16.78
C ARG A 272 30.66 -13.95 -17.12
N LEU A 273 29.39 -13.80 -16.74
CA LEU A 273 28.68 -12.53 -16.86
C LEU A 273 29.32 -11.51 -15.89
N GLN A 274 29.37 -10.25 -16.32
CA GLN A 274 29.74 -9.15 -15.42
C GLN A 274 28.76 -9.10 -14.25
N ASP A 275 29.19 -8.61 -13.08
CA ASP A 275 28.38 -8.60 -11.86
C ASP A 275 27.13 -7.70 -11.92
N LYS A 276 26.98 -6.91 -12.99
CA LYS A 276 25.91 -5.92 -13.14
C LYS A 276 25.19 -6.00 -14.50
N PRO A 277 23.84 -6.06 -14.52
CA PRO A 277 23.08 -5.99 -15.76
C PRO A 277 23.25 -4.61 -16.39
N LEU A 278 23.41 -4.60 -17.72
CA LEU A 278 23.63 -3.37 -18.48
C LEU A 278 22.36 -2.52 -18.60
N GLN A 279 21.18 -3.16 -18.58
CA GLN A 279 19.89 -2.49 -18.66
C GLN A 279 18.86 -3.26 -17.83
N TYR A 280 17.78 -2.57 -17.43
CA TYR A 280 16.61 -3.21 -16.85
C TYR A 280 15.40 -2.98 -17.75
N HIS A 281 14.69 -4.06 -18.06
CA HIS A 281 13.42 -4.04 -18.76
C HIS A 281 12.27 -4.00 -17.76
N PHE A 282 11.51 -2.91 -17.77
CA PHE A 282 10.31 -2.73 -16.98
C PHE A 282 9.07 -3.02 -17.85
N ASP A 283 8.26 -4.00 -17.45
CA ASP A 283 7.00 -4.34 -18.12
C ASP A 283 5.83 -3.56 -17.51
N TYR A 284 5.11 -2.80 -18.34
CA TYR A 284 3.98 -1.95 -17.94
C TYR A 284 2.63 -2.51 -18.33
N ARG A 285 2.59 -3.60 -19.13
CA ARG A 285 1.35 -4.17 -19.67
C ARG A 285 0.31 -4.47 -18.59
N LEU A 286 0.78 -4.98 -17.45
CA LEU A 286 -0.06 -5.29 -16.30
C LEU A 286 -0.67 -4.04 -15.63
N LEU A 287 0.11 -2.96 -15.55
CA LEU A 287 -0.29 -1.72 -14.89
C LEU A 287 -1.20 -0.84 -15.76
N ASP A 288 -0.97 -0.85 -17.07
CA ASP A 288 -1.73 -0.10 -18.08
C ASP A 288 -2.93 -0.89 -18.65
N GLY A 289 -3.04 -2.17 -18.31
CA GLY A 289 -4.19 -3.01 -18.59
C GLY A 289 -5.48 -2.51 -17.93
N ASP A 290 -6.63 -2.88 -18.50
CA ASP A 290 -7.92 -2.64 -17.86
C ASP A 290 -8.18 -3.65 -16.73
N GLN A 291 -9.36 -3.60 -16.11
CA GLN A 291 -9.68 -4.50 -14.99
C GLN A 291 -9.72 -5.97 -15.40
N ASP A 292 -9.94 -6.24 -16.69
CA ASP A 292 -9.99 -7.57 -17.28
C ASP A 292 -8.58 -8.00 -17.79
N SER A 293 -7.53 -7.27 -17.41
CA SER A 293 -6.14 -7.48 -17.81
C SER A 293 -5.87 -7.31 -19.31
N GLU A 294 -6.76 -6.64 -20.03
CA GLU A 294 -6.59 -6.42 -21.45
C GLU A 294 -5.69 -5.20 -21.74
N PRO A 295 -4.75 -5.31 -22.68
CA PRO A 295 -3.89 -4.21 -23.06
C PRO A 295 -4.64 -3.22 -23.99
N ALA A 296 -4.19 -1.96 -23.99
CA ALA A 296 -4.78 -0.93 -24.85
C ALA A 296 -4.44 -1.13 -26.35
N LYS A 297 -3.28 -1.75 -26.63
CA LYS A 297 -2.87 -2.14 -27.98
C LYS A 297 -2.42 -3.59 -27.99
N MET A 298 -2.64 -4.26 -29.12
CA MET A 298 -2.10 -5.59 -29.38
C MET A 298 -0.63 -5.49 -29.82
N LYS A 299 0.05 -6.65 -29.94
CA LYS A 299 1.48 -6.71 -30.30
C LYS A 299 1.77 -6.14 -31.70
N ASP A 300 0.78 -6.13 -32.57
CA ASP A 300 0.81 -5.54 -33.92
C ASP A 300 0.68 -3.99 -33.91
N GLY A 301 0.44 -3.39 -32.74
CA GLY A 301 0.24 -1.95 -32.56
C GLY A 301 -1.20 -1.47 -32.86
N SER A 302 -2.11 -2.37 -33.23
CA SER A 302 -3.53 -2.07 -33.41
C SER A 302 -4.21 -1.81 -32.06
N VAL A 303 -5.30 -1.03 -32.07
CA VAL A 303 -6.06 -0.74 -30.85
C VAL A 303 -6.93 -1.94 -30.54
N ASN A 304 -6.80 -2.49 -29.33
CA ASN A 304 -7.65 -3.61 -28.90
C ASN A 304 -9.12 -3.14 -28.83
N GLU A 305 -10.03 -3.91 -29.44
CA GLU A 305 -11.46 -3.60 -29.47
C GLU A 305 -12.15 -3.91 -28.13
N ASN A 306 -11.70 -4.97 -27.46
CA ASN A 306 -12.26 -5.44 -26.20
C ASN A 306 -11.87 -4.54 -25.01
N PHE A 307 -10.83 -3.73 -25.18
CA PHE A 307 -10.30 -2.83 -24.17
C PHE A 307 -11.31 -1.77 -23.69
N LYS A 308 -11.62 -1.81 -22.40
CA LYS A 308 -12.60 -0.91 -21.77
C LYS A 308 -11.94 0.38 -21.30
N HIS A 309 -11.84 1.34 -22.21
CA HIS A 309 -11.17 2.64 -21.98
C HIS A 309 -11.72 3.51 -20.83
N LEU A 310 -12.96 3.29 -20.37
CA LEU A 310 -13.58 4.00 -19.25
C LEU A 310 -13.30 3.35 -17.88
N GLN A 311 -12.90 2.07 -17.86
CA GLN A 311 -12.57 1.37 -16.63
C GLN A 311 -11.26 1.92 -16.02
N PRO A 312 -11.15 1.92 -14.68
CA PRO A 312 -9.89 2.26 -14.02
C PRO A 312 -8.81 1.25 -14.43
N SER A 313 -7.57 1.72 -14.60
CA SER A 313 -6.41 0.85 -14.80
C SER A 313 -6.01 0.17 -13.49
N CYS A 314 -5.22 -0.89 -13.58
CA CYS A 314 -4.58 -1.50 -12.40
C CYS A 314 -3.74 -0.48 -11.61
N LEU A 315 -3.07 0.44 -12.30
CA LEU A 315 -2.38 1.57 -11.67
C LEU A 315 -3.34 2.43 -10.83
N GLN A 316 -4.52 2.75 -11.34
CA GLN A 316 -5.51 3.50 -10.57
C GLN A 316 -6.02 2.71 -9.36
N LEU A 317 -6.27 1.41 -9.52
CA LEU A 317 -6.71 0.58 -8.39
C LEU A 317 -5.67 0.53 -7.28
N ILE A 318 -4.37 0.46 -7.62
CA ILE A 318 -3.26 0.52 -6.66
C ILE A 318 -3.29 1.84 -5.89
N ILE A 319 -3.56 2.94 -6.59
CA ILE A 319 -3.60 4.29 -6.01
C ILE A 319 -4.81 4.51 -5.09
N ASP A 320 -5.94 3.91 -5.43
CA ASP A 320 -7.18 4.00 -4.64
C ASP A 320 -7.18 3.01 -3.46
N SER A 321 -6.21 2.08 -3.41
CA SER A 321 -6.05 1.11 -2.31
C SER A 321 -5.57 1.78 -1.01
N PRO A 322 -5.94 1.25 0.18
CA PRO A 322 -5.55 1.82 1.47
C PRO A 322 -4.05 1.74 1.77
N HIS A 323 -3.29 0.92 1.02
CA HIS A 323 -1.85 0.67 1.22
C HIS A 323 -1.01 1.18 0.05
N SER A 324 -1.53 2.19 -0.66
CA SER A 324 -0.92 2.76 -1.86
C SER A 324 0.52 3.25 -1.67
N ASP A 325 0.92 3.64 -0.46
CA ASP A 325 2.23 4.22 -0.15
C ASP A 325 3.40 3.29 -0.51
N GLU A 326 3.23 2.00 -0.22
CA GLU A 326 4.27 0.99 -0.47
C GLU A 326 4.30 0.61 -1.95
N THR A 327 3.15 0.29 -2.53
CA THR A 327 3.06 -0.14 -3.91
C THR A 327 3.44 0.98 -4.90
N ILE A 328 3.18 2.25 -4.59
CA ILE A 328 3.58 3.39 -5.44
C ILE A 328 5.08 3.68 -5.34
N SER A 329 5.70 3.36 -4.21
CA SER A 329 7.16 3.47 -4.05
C SER A 329 7.91 2.39 -4.83
N HIS A 330 7.20 1.38 -5.35
CA HIS A 330 7.79 0.32 -6.17
C HIS A 330 8.45 0.87 -7.45
N PRO A 331 9.67 0.42 -7.82
CA PRO A 331 10.42 0.94 -8.97
C PRO A 331 9.64 0.96 -10.28
N VAL A 332 8.93 -0.13 -10.63
CA VAL A 332 8.13 -0.23 -11.87
C VAL A 332 7.08 0.88 -11.93
N VAL A 333 6.40 1.13 -10.81
CA VAL A 333 5.34 2.14 -10.73
C VAL A 333 5.94 3.54 -10.83
N ARG A 334 7.03 3.81 -10.11
CA ARG A 334 7.74 5.10 -10.18
C ARG A 334 8.21 5.42 -11.60
N VAL A 335 8.87 4.47 -12.28
CA VAL A 335 9.36 4.67 -13.65
C VAL A 335 8.20 4.90 -14.63
N LEU A 336 7.10 4.13 -14.51
CA LEU A 336 5.90 4.33 -15.33
C LEU A 336 5.28 5.71 -15.13
N VAL A 337 5.10 6.12 -13.87
CA VAL A 337 4.51 7.42 -13.48
C VAL A 337 5.38 8.57 -13.96
N ASP A 338 6.70 8.50 -13.77
CA ASP A 338 7.64 9.52 -14.24
C ASP A 338 7.60 9.69 -15.75
N ARG A 339 7.56 8.58 -16.48
CA ARG A 339 7.50 8.59 -17.93
C ARG A 339 6.20 9.22 -18.44
N LYS A 340 5.06 8.82 -17.89
CA LYS A 340 3.75 9.41 -18.23
C LYS A 340 3.71 10.91 -17.90
N TRP A 341 4.34 11.30 -16.79
CA TRP A 341 4.46 12.68 -16.38
C TRP A 341 5.23 13.54 -17.39
N GLU A 342 6.41 13.10 -17.82
CA GLU A 342 7.22 13.84 -18.80
C GLU A 342 6.56 13.86 -20.19
N LYS A 343 5.85 12.77 -20.56
CA LYS A 343 5.19 12.69 -21.87
C LYS A 343 4.01 13.63 -22.01
N TYR A 344 3.12 13.71 -21.01
CA TYR A 344 1.92 14.55 -21.10
C TYR A 344 1.49 15.20 -19.78
N GLY A 345 1.72 14.58 -18.62
CA GLY A 345 1.23 15.08 -17.33
C GLY A 345 1.69 16.51 -17.03
N LYS A 346 3.00 16.75 -17.15
CA LYS A 346 3.66 18.04 -16.89
C LYS A 346 3.17 19.15 -17.81
N LYS A 347 3.06 18.87 -19.11
CA LYS A 347 2.58 19.84 -20.11
C LYS A 347 1.10 20.18 -19.89
N SER A 348 0.28 19.16 -19.61
CA SER A 348 -1.15 19.34 -19.35
C SER A 348 -1.36 20.22 -18.12
N ILE A 349 -0.76 19.89 -16.98
CA ILE A 349 -0.98 20.64 -15.73
C ILE A 349 -0.43 22.06 -15.82
N CYS A 350 0.70 22.26 -16.51
CA CYS A 350 1.29 23.58 -16.70
C CYS A 350 0.39 24.47 -17.58
N LEU A 351 -0.21 23.91 -18.64
CA LEU A 351 -1.17 24.64 -19.47
C LEU A 351 -2.40 25.07 -18.64
N TRP A 352 -2.99 24.16 -17.87
CA TRP A 352 -4.13 24.47 -17.00
C TRP A 352 -3.79 25.51 -15.94
N PHE A 353 -2.60 25.43 -15.34
CA PHE A 353 -2.10 26.41 -14.39
C PHE A 353 -1.96 27.80 -15.00
N LEU A 354 -1.38 27.91 -16.20
CA LEU A 354 -1.24 29.19 -16.90
C LEU A 354 -2.60 29.79 -17.28
N LEU A 355 -3.54 28.97 -17.77
CA LEU A 355 -4.91 29.40 -18.05
C LEU A 355 -5.62 29.88 -16.78
N TYR A 356 -5.40 29.20 -15.65
CA TYR A 356 -6.00 29.58 -14.38
C TYR A 356 -5.41 30.88 -13.81
N ILE A 357 -4.08 31.08 -13.90
CA ILE A 357 -3.45 32.35 -13.52
C ILE A 357 -3.99 33.50 -14.39
N LEU A 358 -4.13 33.27 -15.70
CA LEU A 358 -4.71 34.25 -16.61
C LEU A 358 -6.15 34.59 -16.19
N PHE A 359 -6.96 33.59 -15.83
CA PHE A 359 -8.30 33.80 -15.30
C PHE A 359 -8.30 34.65 -14.01
N VAL A 360 -7.44 34.34 -13.04
CA VAL A 360 -7.34 35.11 -11.78
C VAL A 360 -6.86 36.55 -12.06
N ALA A 361 -5.96 36.75 -13.02
CA ALA A 361 -5.52 38.07 -13.43
C ALA A 361 -6.66 38.87 -14.09
N ILE A 362 -7.45 38.25 -14.97
CA ILE A 362 -8.63 38.88 -15.58
C ILE A 362 -9.68 39.23 -14.52
N LEU A 363 -9.94 38.33 -13.55
CA LEU A 363 -10.83 38.59 -12.42
C LEU A 363 -10.32 39.75 -11.56
N GLY A 364 -9.01 39.81 -11.29
CA GLY A 364 -8.37 40.91 -10.57
C GLY A 364 -8.52 42.24 -11.31
N LEU A 365 -8.26 42.27 -12.63
CA LEU A 365 -8.45 43.45 -13.46
C LEU A 365 -9.92 43.91 -13.49
N ALA A 366 -10.87 42.97 -13.55
CA ALA A 366 -12.31 43.29 -13.51
C ALA A 366 -12.72 43.94 -12.17
N LEU A 367 -12.07 43.58 -11.07
CA LEU A 367 -12.37 44.11 -9.72
C LEU A 367 -11.59 45.39 -9.39
N PHE A 368 -10.32 45.51 -9.81
CA PHE A 368 -9.45 46.64 -9.45
C PHE A 368 -9.60 47.87 -10.35
N LEU A 369 -10.08 47.70 -11.59
CA LEU A 369 -10.37 48.83 -12.50
C LEU A 369 -11.69 49.54 -12.17
N ASP A 370 -12.39 49.10 -11.13
CA ASP A 370 -13.63 49.69 -10.66
C ASP A 370 -13.36 50.92 -9.77
N ASP A 371 -13.53 52.11 -10.35
CA ASP A 371 -13.35 53.41 -9.68
C ASP A 371 -14.69 54.19 -9.56
N SER A 372 -15.79 53.59 -10.02
CA SER A 372 -17.07 54.28 -10.24
C SER A 372 -18.08 54.01 -9.11
N GLN A 373 -18.71 55.08 -8.59
CA GLN A 373 -19.76 54.99 -7.55
C GLN A 373 -21.00 54.21 -8.01
N SER A 374 -21.17 54.03 -9.31
CA SER A 374 -22.27 53.31 -9.97
C SER A 374 -21.71 52.09 -10.71
N PRO A 375 -22.10 50.85 -10.33
CA PRO A 375 -21.58 49.62 -10.95
C PRO A 375 -21.95 49.40 -12.43
N ARG A 376 -22.67 50.31 -13.07
CA ARG A 376 -23.24 50.18 -14.42
C ARG A 376 -22.85 51.29 -15.39
N ASP A 377 -22.10 52.29 -14.94
CA ASP A 377 -21.72 53.41 -15.80
C ASP A 377 -20.47 53.05 -16.59
N TYR A 378 -20.68 52.67 -17.87
CA TYR A 378 -19.62 52.26 -18.81
C TYR A 378 -19.20 53.38 -19.76
N SER A 379 -19.16 54.64 -19.29
CA SER A 379 -18.93 55.81 -20.15
C SER A 379 -17.45 56.03 -20.50
N THR A 380 -16.54 55.75 -19.58
CA THR A 380 -15.10 56.04 -19.77
C THR A 380 -14.40 54.87 -20.48
N ALA A 381 -13.26 55.14 -21.14
CA ALA A 381 -12.45 54.09 -21.76
C ALA A 381 -12.03 52.99 -20.75
N LYS A 382 -11.75 53.37 -19.50
CA LYS A 382 -11.48 52.43 -18.39
C LYS A 382 -12.70 51.56 -18.06
N ASP A 383 -13.88 52.18 -17.98
CA ASP A 383 -15.12 51.45 -17.69
C ASP A 383 -15.47 50.48 -18.83
N LYS A 384 -15.26 50.87 -20.09
CA LYS A 384 -15.43 49.97 -21.25
C LYS A 384 -14.48 48.77 -21.18
N ALA A 385 -13.21 48.99 -20.83
CA ALA A 385 -12.25 47.91 -20.65
C ALA A 385 -12.66 46.97 -19.48
N ARG A 386 -13.13 47.53 -18.37
CA ARG A 386 -13.72 46.76 -17.26
C ARG A 386 -14.88 45.89 -17.74
N GLY A 387 -15.83 46.44 -18.51
CA GLY A 387 -16.96 45.69 -19.04
C GLY A 387 -16.53 44.48 -19.87
N VAL A 388 -15.47 44.61 -20.67
CA VAL A 388 -14.88 43.49 -21.42
C VAL A 388 -14.32 42.42 -20.47
N PHE A 389 -13.57 42.80 -19.43
CA PHE A 389 -13.03 41.86 -18.45
C PHE A 389 -14.12 41.18 -17.61
N GLU A 390 -15.21 41.87 -17.29
CA GLU A 390 -16.36 41.30 -16.58
C GLU A 390 -17.08 40.25 -17.43
N VAL A 391 -17.36 40.54 -18.70
CA VAL A 391 -17.96 39.59 -19.63
C VAL A 391 -17.06 38.37 -19.81
N LEU A 392 -15.75 38.58 -19.98
CA LEU A 392 -14.78 37.51 -20.11
C LEU A 392 -14.70 36.65 -18.82
N THR A 393 -14.73 37.29 -17.65
CA THR A 393 -14.74 36.59 -16.35
C THR A 393 -15.98 35.71 -16.21
N ILE A 394 -17.17 36.21 -16.57
CA ILE A 394 -18.42 35.45 -16.51
C ILE A 394 -18.37 34.26 -17.46
N LEU A 395 -17.90 34.46 -18.69
CA LEU A 395 -17.76 33.39 -19.68
C LEU A 395 -16.80 32.29 -19.20
N LEU A 396 -15.62 32.68 -18.70
CA LEU A 396 -14.64 31.74 -18.17
C LEU A 396 -15.16 31.02 -16.92
N THR A 397 -15.84 31.73 -16.02
CA THR A 397 -16.47 31.13 -14.82
C THR A 397 -17.54 30.10 -15.22
N PHE A 398 -18.32 30.39 -16.25
CA PHE A 398 -19.31 29.43 -16.78
C PHE A 398 -18.64 28.20 -17.42
N ALA A 399 -17.54 28.38 -18.16
CA ALA A 399 -16.76 27.27 -18.70
C ALA A 399 -16.18 26.38 -17.58
N TYR A 400 -15.60 26.99 -16.55
CA TYR A 400 -15.11 26.27 -15.37
C TYR A 400 -16.23 25.57 -14.60
N PHE A 401 -17.42 26.16 -14.52
CA PHE A 401 -18.57 25.51 -13.89
C PHE A 401 -18.99 24.23 -14.62
N ILE A 402 -18.97 24.22 -15.97
CA ILE A 402 -19.23 23.01 -16.76
C ILE A 402 -18.16 21.94 -16.50
N GLU A 403 -16.89 22.34 -16.43
CA GLU A 403 -15.77 21.43 -16.13
C GLU A 403 -15.92 20.81 -14.73
N GLU A 404 -16.28 21.60 -13.72
CA GLU A 404 -16.52 21.10 -12.36
C GLU A 404 -17.72 20.15 -12.30
N ILE A 405 -18.80 20.40 -13.05
CA ILE A 405 -19.92 19.46 -13.16
C ILE A 405 -19.44 18.13 -13.79
N ASP A 406 -18.61 18.18 -14.83
CA ASP A 406 -18.03 16.96 -15.41
C ASP A 406 -17.20 16.20 -14.38
N GLN A 407 -16.37 16.90 -13.59
CA GLN A 407 -15.58 16.27 -12.54
C GLN A 407 -16.46 15.66 -11.43
N MET A 408 -17.50 16.37 -10.99
CA MET A 408 -18.46 15.87 -10.00
C MET A 408 -19.17 14.59 -10.48
N LEU A 409 -19.54 14.53 -11.76
CA LEU A 409 -20.19 13.34 -12.35
C LEU A 409 -19.23 12.14 -12.42
N LYS A 410 -17.94 12.36 -12.67
CA LYS A 410 -16.92 11.32 -12.73
C LYS A 410 -16.58 10.75 -11.34
N GLU A 411 -16.40 11.61 -10.35
CA GLU A 411 -15.88 11.23 -9.02
C GLU A 411 -16.99 10.96 -7.99
N LYS A 412 -18.24 11.34 -8.28
CA LYS A 412 -19.43 11.13 -7.43
C LYS A 412 -19.19 11.58 -5.98
N TRP A 413 -19.46 10.73 -4.99
CA TRP A 413 -19.31 11.03 -3.57
C TRP A 413 -17.87 11.30 -3.15
N SER A 414 -16.88 10.71 -3.83
CA SER A 414 -15.48 10.94 -3.52
C SER A 414 -15.05 12.39 -3.79
N TYR A 415 -15.78 13.10 -4.66
CA TYR A 415 -15.50 14.50 -4.99
C TYR A 415 -15.62 15.42 -3.77
N PHE A 416 -16.67 15.25 -2.96
CA PHE A 416 -16.97 16.12 -1.81
C PHE A 416 -16.09 15.84 -0.59
N CYS A 417 -15.36 14.74 -0.58
CA CYS A 417 -14.39 14.43 0.47
C CYS A 417 -13.10 15.27 0.35
N ASP A 418 -12.78 15.76 -0.86
CA ASP A 418 -11.62 16.62 -1.08
C ASP A 418 -11.96 18.08 -0.74
N LYS A 419 -11.19 18.66 0.19
CA LYS A 419 -11.38 20.03 0.67
C LYS A 419 -11.16 21.06 -0.44
N PHE A 420 -10.25 20.80 -1.39
CA PHE A 420 -9.99 21.74 -2.48
C PHE A 420 -11.17 21.85 -3.44
N ASN A 421 -11.88 20.75 -3.69
CA ASN A 421 -13.08 20.76 -4.53
C ASN A 421 -14.22 21.60 -3.91
N ILE A 422 -14.33 21.61 -2.57
CA ILE A 422 -15.27 22.49 -1.86
C ILE A 422 -14.90 23.97 -2.07
N PHE A 423 -13.61 24.30 -1.99
CA PHE A 423 -13.13 25.66 -2.27
C PHE A 423 -13.40 26.07 -3.72
N ASP A 424 -13.28 25.15 -4.68
CA ASP A 424 -13.54 25.39 -6.10
C ASP A 424 -15.02 25.76 -6.34
N ILE A 425 -15.95 24.98 -5.78
CA ILE A 425 -17.38 25.29 -5.83
C ILE A 425 -17.68 26.63 -5.15
N ALA A 426 -17.13 26.86 -3.96
CA ALA A 426 -17.34 28.09 -3.22
C ALA A 426 -16.85 29.33 -4.00
N GLY A 427 -15.66 29.24 -4.62
CA GLY A 427 -15.10 30.31 -5.45
C GLY A 427 -15.98 30.65 -6.65
N ILE A 428 -16.51 29.66 -7.35
CA ILE A 428 -17.40 29.85 -8.50
C ILE A 428 -18.76 30.44 -8.06
N LEU A 429 -19.35 29.92 -6.98
CA LEU A 429 -20.62 30.40 -6.46
C LEU A 429 -20.54 31.86 -5.99
N LEU A 430 -19.44 32.28 -5.36
CA LEU A 430 -19.26 33.67 -4.94
C LEU A 430 -19.15 34.64 -6.13
N ILE A 431 -18.53 34.22 -7.24
CA ILE A 431 -18.51 35.01 -8.48
C ILE A 431 -19.93 35.14 -9.04
N PHE A 432 -20.69 34.04 -9.10
CA PHE A 432 -22.08 34.10 -9.56
C PHE A 432 -22.98 34.94 -8.65
N LEU A 433 -22.77 34.90 -7.33
CA LEU A 433 -23.51 35.70 -6.35
C LEU A 433 -23.26 37.21 -6.51
N MET A 434 -22.10 37.61 -7.06
CA MET A 434 -21.80 39.00 -7.36
C MET A 434 -22.78 39.61 -8.38
N ILE A 435 -23.22 38.81 -9.36
CA ILE A 435 -24.10 39.26 -10.44
C ILE A 435 -25.45 39.79 -9.91
N PRO A 436 -26.26 39.03 -9.15
CA PRO A 436 -27.53 39.52 -8.63
C PRO A 436 -27.35 40.67 -7.62
N LEU A 437 -26.26 40.69 -6.83
CA LEU A 437 -25.97 41.79 -5.90
C LEU A 437 -25.74 43.12 -6.62
N ARG A 438 -25.04 43.08 -7.77
CA ARG A 438 -24.89 44.25 -8.66
C ARG A 438 -26.20 44.62 -9.35
N TYR A 439 -27.10 43.64 -9.59
CA TYR A 439 -28.44 43.94 -10.08
C TYR A 439 -29.36 44.60 -9.03
N ALA A 440 -29.20 44.24 -7.76
CA ALA A 440 -29.92 44.80 -6.62
C ALA A 440 -29.39 46.15 -6.13
N ASN A 441 -28.35 46.70 -6.77
CA ASN A 441 -27.66 47.95 -6.39
C ASN A 441 -27.03 47.93 -4.97
N GLU A 442 -26.75 46.76 -4.41
CA GLU A 442 -26.08 46.61 -3.11
C GLU A 442 -24.55 46.64 -3.26
N VAL A 443 -24.01 47.83 -3.49
CA VAL A 443 -22.60 48.07 -3.86
C VAL A 443 -21.61 47.55 -2.80
N ARG A 444 -21.86 47.85 -1.51
CA ARG A 444 -20.96 47.43 -0.41
C ARG A 444 -20.88 45.92 -0.26
N ALA A 445 -22.04 45.25 -0.35
CA ALA A 445 -22.11 43.79 -0.26
C ALA A 445 -21.43 43.14 -1.47
N SER A 446 -21.61 43.69 -2.68
CA SER A 446 -20.95 43.21 -3.89
C SER A 446 -19.42 43.25 -3.77
N TYR A 447 -18.83 44.32 -3.22
CA TYR A 447 -17.38 44.37 -3.03
C TYR A 447 -16.89 43.42 -1.93
N GLY A 448 -17.66 43.26 -0.85
CA GLY A 448 -17.34 42.28 0.20
C GLY A 448 -17.32 40.85 -0.34
N VAL A 449 -18.35 40.48 -1.12
CA VAL A 449 -18.42 39.17 -1.79
C VAL A 449 -17.33 39.04 -2.86
N GLY A 450 -17.04 40.10 -3.61
CA GLY A 450 -15.97 40.11 -4.61
C GLY A 450 -14.58 39.95 -4.01
N ALA A 451 -14.30 40.57 -2.87
CA ALA A 451 -13.05 40.39 -2.14
C ALA A 451 -12.89 38.95 -1.64
N ALA A 452 -13.96 38.37 -1.09
CA ALA A 452 -13.97 36.96 -0.68
C ALA A 452 -13.78 36.01 -1.87
N ALA A 453 -14.47 36.28 -2.99
CA ALA A 453 -14.35 35.51 -4.22
C ALA A 453 -12.91 35.54 -4.77
N PHE A 454 -12.30 36.74 -4.81
CA PHE A 454 -10.93 36.91 -5.27
C PHE A 454 -9.94 36.17 -4.36
N LEU A 455 -10.08 36.30 -3.03
CA LEU A 455 -9.23 35.60 -2.07
C LEU A 455 -9.32 34.07 -2.25
N ILE A 456 -10.53 33.51 -2.34
CA ILE A 456 -10.71 32.06 -2.50
C ILE A 456 -10.13 31.57 -3.83
N ASN A 457 -10.32 32.30 -4.93
CA ASN A 457 -9.72 31.96 -6.22
C ASN A 457 -8.18 32.11 -6.21
N CYS A 458 -7.63 33.07 -5.47
CA CYS A 458 -6.18 33.14 -5.27
C CYS A 458 -5.65 31.95 -4.46
N LEU A 459 -6.35 31.53 -3.41
CA LEU A 459 -5.99 30.34 -2.63
C LEU A 459 -6.11 29.05 -3.45
N ARG A 460 -7.05 28.99 -4.40
CA ARG A 460 -7.21 27.86 -5.33
C ARG A 460 -5.97 27.61 -6.19
N VAL A 461 -5.10 28.61 -6.41
CA VAL A 461 -3.82 28.44 -7.11
C VAL A 461 -2.95 27.34 -6.45
N PHE A 462 -3.05 27.15 -5.12
CA PHE A 462 -2.35 26.08 -4.41
C PHE A 462 -2.72 24.67 -4.88
N LYS A 463 -3.90 24.46 -5.49
CA LYS A 463 -4.31 23.16 -6.08
C LYS A 463 -3.36 22.72 -7.19
N PHE A 464 -2.69 23.66 -7.86
CA PHE A 464 -1.74 23.39 -8.95
C PHE A 464 -0.29 23.24 -8.49
N PHE A 465 0.04 23.54 -7.23
CA PHE A 465 1.41 23.43 -6.73
C PHE A 465 2.00 22.00 -6.83
N PRO A 466 1.20 20.91 -6.70
CA PRO A 466 1.68 19.56 -7.01
C PRO A 466 2.19 19.35 -8.45
N ALA A 467 2.00 20.31 -9.37
CA ALA A 467 2.64 20.30 -10.69
C ALA A 467 4.17 20.44 -10.63
N PHE A 468 4.68 21.08 -9.59
CA PHE A 468 6.10 21.36 -9.41
C PHE A 468 6.59 20.54 -8.22
N ARG A 469 7.72 19.84 -8.36
CA ARG A 469 8.22 18.95 -7.30
C ARG A 469 8.44 19.70 -6.00
N ASP A 470 9.19 20.79 -6.05
CA ASP A 470 9.63 21.51 -4.85
C ASP A 470 8.45 22.23 -4.16
N LEU A 471 7.61 22.93 -4.94
CA LEU A 471 6.42 23.61 -4.42
C LEU A 471 5.34 22.62 -3.96
N GLY A 472 5.22 21.49 -4.64
CA GLY A 472 4.28 20.42 -4.34
C GLY A 472 4.57 19.81 -2.98
N VAL A 473 5.79 19.33 -2.76
CA VAL A 473 6.23 18.79 -1.46
C VAL A 473 6.06 19.85 -0.37
N TYR A 474 6.51 21.09 -0.60
CA TYR A 474 6.36 22.17 0.37
C TYR A 474 4.90 22.44 0.75
N SER A 475 4.01 22.57 -0.24
CA SER A 475 2.58 22.82 0.00
C SER A 475 1.91 21.69 0.79
N LYS A 476 2.31 20.44 0.55
CA LYS A 476 1.78 19.26 1.23
C LYS A 476 2.28 19.17 2.66
N THR A 477 3.56 19.44 2.89
CA THR A 477 4.14 19.57 4.23
C THR A 477 3.38 20.61 5.05
N PHE A 478 3.16 21.79 4.47
CA PHE A 478 2.46 22.88 5.14
C PHE A 478 0.98 22.53 5.44
N ALA A 479 0.28 21.91 4.48
CA ALA A 479 -1.10 21.48 4.67
C ALA A 479 -1.25 20.42 5.78
N GLU A 480 -0.30 19.49 5.87
CA GLU A 480 -0.30 18.46 6.92
C GLU A 480 -0.06 19.07 8.30
N ILE A 481 0.94 19.95 8.41
CA ILE A 481 1.27 20.68 9.64
C ILE A 481 0.05 21.49 10.13
N ILE A 482 -0.63 22.19 9.22
CA ILE A 482 -1.84 22.94 9.57
C ILE A 482 -2.94 22.01 10.07
N ARG A 483 -3.23 20.94 9.31
CA ARG A 483 -4.38 20.06 9.58
C ARG A 483 -4.22 19.28 10.87
N VAL A 484 -3.01 18.80 11.16
CA VAL A 484 -2.77 17.90 12.30
C VAL A 484 -2.35 18.68 13.53
N ASP A 485 -1.30 19.49 13.44
CA ASP A 485 -0.65 20.07 14.61
C ASP A 485 -1.26 21.43 14.97
N ILE A 486 -1.44 22.34 14.01
CA ILE A 486 -2.03 23.66 14.29
C ILE A 486 -3.48 23.51 14.78
N VAL A 487 -4.29 22.60 14.23
CA VAL A 487 -5.65 22.35 14.74
C VAL A 487 -5.64 21.78 16.16
N LYS A 488 -4.72 20.88 16.50
CA LYS A 488 -4.60 20.35 17.88
C LYS A 488 -4.16 21.43 18.85
N PHE A 489 -3.16 22.22 18.48
CA PHE A 489 -2.70 23.36 19.26
C PHE A 489 -3.80 24.42 19.42
N ALA A 490 -4.53 24.73 18.35
CA ALA A 490 -5.63 25.69 18.36
C ALA A 490 -6.71 25.31 19.39
N LYS A 491 -7.00 24.01 19.58
CA LYS A 491 -7.95 23.55 20.61
C LYS A 491 -7.48 23.90 22.03
N LEU A 492 -6.21 23.62 22.36
CA LEU A 492 -5.62 23.99 23.65
C LEU A 492 -5.59 25.51 23.82
N PHE A 493 -5.17 26.20 22.76
CA PHE A 493 -5.06 27.64 22.71
C PHE A 493 -6.40 28.33 22.97
N VAL A 494 -7.49 27.89 22.33
CA VAL A 494 -8.83 28.47 22.53
C VAL A 494 -9.29 28.35 23.99
N VAL A 495 -8.98 27.24 24.67
CA VAL A 495 -9.32 27.06 26.10
C VAL A 495 -8.57 28.08 26.97
N VAL A 496 -7.25 28.23 26.74
CA VAL A 496 -6.42 29.18 27.49
C VAL A 496 -6.84 30.61 27.21
N MET A 497 -7.07 30.94 25.94
CA MET A 497 -7.48 32.27 25.49
C MET A 497 -8.81 32.67 26.10
N ILE A 498 -9.86 31.83 26.00
CA ILE A 498 -11.17 32.13 26.60
C ILE A 498 -11.07 32.35 28.12
N GLY A 499 -10.25 31.54 28.80
CA GLY A 499 -10.00 31.69 30.24
C GLY A 499 -9.39 33.05 30.59
N PHE A 500 -8.34 33.46 29.87
CA PHE A 500 -7.69 34.76 30.08
C PHE A 500 -8.58 35.94 29.66
N THR A 501 -9.23 35.86 28.50
CA THR A 501 -10.20 36.89 28.07
C THR A 501 -11.29 37.08 29.12
N GLY A 502 -11.80 35.98 29.70
CA GLY A 502 -12.82 36.02 30.74
C GLY A 502 -12.34 36.72 32.01
N CYS A 503 -11.13 36.40 32.48
CA CYS A 503 -10.51 37.05 33.63
C CYS A 503 -10.29 38.55 33.38
N VAL A 504 -9.73 38.93 32.23
CA VAL A 504 -9.49 40.33 31.86
C VAL A 504 -10.81 41.09 31.74
N PHE A 505 -11.83 40.50 31.10
CA PHE A 505 -13.16 41.12 30.97
C PHE A 505 -13.81 41.39 32.33
N LEU A 506 -13.81 40.41 33.23
CA LEU A 506 -14.37 40.58 34.58
C LEU A 506 -13.62 41.63 35.38
N ALA A 507 -12.30 41.67 35.23
CA ALA A 507 -11.47 42.58 35.99
C ALA A 507 -11.56 44.03 35.43
N ILE A 508 -11.71 44.24 34.12
CA ILE A 508 -12.10 45.55 33.53
C ILE A 508 -13.49 45.98 34.01
N LYS A 509 -14.46 45.06 34.03
CA LYS A 509 -15.82 45.34 34.52
C LYS A 509 -15.84 45.72 36.00
N SER A 510 -14.89 45.20 36.79
CA SER A 510 -14.72 45.60 38.20
C SER A 510 -14.05 46.97 38.37
N ALA A 511 -13.17 47.36 37.43
CA ALA A 511 -12.38 48.58 37.52
C ALA A 511 -13.07 49.81 36.89
N THR A 512 -13.97 49.61 35.94
CA THR A 512 -14.67 50.69 35.21
C THR A 512 -16.18 50.46 35.16
N PHE A 513 -16.98 51.49 35.49
CA PHE A 513 -18.39 51.54 35.07
C PHE A 513 -18.44 51.52 33.53
N PRO A 514 -19.45 50.87 32.91
CA PRO A 514 -19.37 50.40 31.54
C PRO A 514 -19.08 51.53 30.55
N GLN A 515 -17.82 51.66 30.12
CA GLN A 515 -17.51 52.46 28.94
C GLN A 515 -18.16 51.79 27.72
N LYS A 516 -18.86 52.60 26.91
CA LYS A 516 -19.52 52.15 25.68
C LYS A 516 -18.50 51.48 24.75
N GLY A 517 -18.62 50.17 24.59
CA GLY A 517 -18.01 49.44 23.47
C GLY A 517 -17.07 48.30 23.81
N MET A 518 -16.62 48.13 25.06
CA MET A 518 -15.81 46.95 25.43
C MET A 518 -16.70 45.72 25.68
N THR A 519 -16.98 44.99 24.61
CA THR A 519 -17.63 43.67 24.66
C THR A 519 -16.57 42.60 24.82
N PHE A 520 -16.90 41.47 25.46
CA PHE A 520 -16.05 40.27 25.53
C PHE A 520 -15.38 39.95 24.18
N TRP A 521 -16.14 39.99 23.08
CA TRP A 521 -15.63 39.74 21.73
C TRP A 521 -14.55 40.71 21.26
N ARG A 522 -14.59 41.98 21.69
CA ARG A 522 -13.54 42.94 21.33
C ARG A 522 -12.25 42.69 22.11
N ILE A 523 -12.35 42.28 23.38
CA ILE A 523 -11.20 41.90 24.19
C ILE A 523 -10.56 40.63 23.60
N LEU A 524 -11.37 39.63 23.24
CA LEU A 524 -10.91 38.43 22.55
C LEU A 524 -10.19 38.78 21.25
N LEU A 525 -10.74 39.68 20.43
CA LEU A 525 -10.11 40.12 19.18
C LEU A 525 -8.79 40.87 19.43
N LYS A 526 -8.73 41.71 20.47
CA LYS A 526 -7.49 42.40 20.89
C LYS A 526 -6.41 41.40 21.34
N GLU A 527 -6.79 40.37 22.09
CA GLU A 527 -5.87 39.31 22.50
C GLU A 527 -5.37 38.48 21.30
N ALA A 528 -6.25 38.12 20.37
CA ALA A 528 -5.86 37.44 19.12
C ALA A 528 -4.90 38.29 18.29
N ARG A 529 -5.16 39.60 18.21
CA ARG A 529 -4.30 40.58 17.55
C ARG A 529 -2.92 40.67 18.21
N GLY A 530 -2.86 40.64 19.53
CA GLY A 530 -1.60 40.64 20.29
C GLY A 530 -0.63 39.52 19.90
N ILE A 531 -1.16 38.36 19.52
CA ILE A 531 -0.34 37.23 19.03
C ILE A 531 0.13 37.47 17.60
N ALA A 532 -0.79 37.91 16.74
CA ALA A 532 -0.50 38.10 15.32
C ALA A 532 0.52 39.23 15.08
N GLU A 533 0.45 40.30 15.87
CA GLU A 533 1.33 41.46 15.74
C GLU A 533 2.59 41.35 16.61
N GLY A 534 2.61 40.44 17.60
CA GLY A 534 3.70 40.35 18.59
C GLY A 534 3.84 41.60 19.47
N ASN A 535 2.90 42.54 19.37
CA ASN A 535 2.94 43.82 20.06
C ASN A 535 2.19 43.76 21.39
N PRO A 536 2.70 44.47 22.43
CA PRO A 536 1.95 44.69 23.64
C PRO A 536 0.66 45.44 23.36
N PHE A 537 -0.47 44.85 23.75
CA PHE A 537 -1.76 45.54 23.78
C PHE A 537 -2.07 46.08 25.20
N ALA A 538 -1.06 46.14 26.07
CA ALA A 538 -1.19 46.71 27.40
C ALA A 538 -1.56 48.20 27.35
N ASP A 539 -1.00 48.94 26.40
CA ASP A 539 -1.21 50.39 26.23
C ASP A 539 -2.68 50.75 25.98
N ASP A 540 -3.38 49.92 25.22
CA ASP A 540 -4.82 50.01 24.94
C ASP A 540 -5.71 49.92 26.19
N TYR A 541 -5.20 49.30 27.25
CA TYR A 541 -5.89 49.19 28.53
C TYR A 541 -5.44 50.29 29.49
N LEU A 542 -4.15 50.67 29.47
CA LEU A 542 -3.55 51.66 30.36
C LEU A 542 -4.20 53.05 30.26
N GLU A 543 -4.62 53.49 29.06
CA GLU A 543 -5.31 54.77 28.86
C GLU A 543 -6.71 54.84 29.52
N THR A 544 -7.30 53.69 29.87
CA THR A 544 -8.69 53.62 30.35
C THR A 544 -8.81 53.79 31.88
N PHE A 545 -7.70 53.92 32.61
CA PHE A 545 -7.70 53.84 34.07
C PHE A 545 -7.62 55.19 34.79
N ASP A 546 -8.61 55.46 35.65
CA ASP A 546 -8.62 56.57 36.60
C ASP A 546 -7.80 56.23 37.88
N TYR A 547 -7.03 57.19 38.38
CA TYR A 547 -5.97 57.06 39.41
C TYR A 547 -6.44 56.61 40.81
N LYS A 548 -7.76 56.47 41.04
CA LYS A 548 -8.34 56.33 42.38
C LYS A 548 -8.16 54.95 43.05
N ASN A 549 -7.94 53.86 42.32
CA ASN A 549 -7.87 52.49 42.90
C ASN A 549 -6.56 51.76 42.56
N LYS A 550 -5.45 52.15 43.21
CA LYS A 550 -4.11 51.58 42.98
C LYS A 550 -4.01 50.05 43.14
N GLY A 551 -4.76 49.44 44.05
CA GLY A 551 -4.71 47.99 44.28
C GLY A 551 -5.28 47.14 43.14
N ILE A 552 -6.39 47.59 42.53
CA ILE A 552 -7.03 46.90 41.39
C ILE A 552 -6.19 47.09 40.12
N GLN A 553 -5.53 48.24 39.97
CA GLN A 553 -4.62 48.51 38.86
C GLN A 553 -3.41 47.56 38.87
N VAL A 554 -2.78 47.33 40.02
CA VAL A 554 -1.63 46.41 40.13
C VAL A 554 -2.05 44.97 39.82
N ALA A 555 -3.19 44.50 40.33
CA ALA A 555 -3.70 43.16 40.04
C ALA A 555 -4.00 42.98 38.54
N MET A 556 -4.54 44.00 37.88
CA MET A 556 -4.81 44.00 36.44
C MET A 556 -3.56 43.98 35.58
N ILE A 557 -2.56 44.80 35.91
CA ILE A 557 -1.28 44.82 35.21
C ILE A 557 -0.61 43.45 35.32
N ILE A 558 -0.62 42.84 36.52
CA ILE A 558 -0.09 41.48 36.73
C ILE A 558 -0.85 40.46 35.87
N LEU A 559 -2.18 40.54 35.80
CA LEU A 559 -3.00 39.65 34.98
C LEU A 559 -2.70 39.80 33.47
N ILE A 560 -2.55 41.02 32.97
CA ILE A 560 -2.21 41.29 31.56
C ILE A 560 -0.80 40.80 31.26
N VAL A 561 0.18 41.05 32.14
CA VAL A 561 1.55 40.56 31.99
C VAL A 561 1.60 39.04 32.00
N LEU A 562 0.85 38.38 32.88
CA LEU A 562 0.78 36.92 32.95
C LEU A 562 0.07 36.34 31.71
N ASN A 563 -1.00 36.99 31.25
CA ASN A 563 -1.69 36.62 30.02
C ASN A 563 -0.73 36.72 28.82
N MET A 564 -0.07 37.87 28.65
CA MET A 564 0.91 38.10 27.58
C MET A 564 2.11 37.15 27.66
N GLY A 565 2.66 36.93 28.85
CA GLY A 565 3.76 35.98 29.04
C GLY A 565 3.35 34.55 28.68
N THR A 566 2.15 34.13 29.07
CA THR A 566 1.63 32.80 28.75
C THR A 566 1.36 32.65 27.26
N ILE A 567 0.68 33.62 26.66
CA ILE A 567 0.26 33.57 25.25
C ILE A 567 1.44 33.78 24.29
N ILE A 568 2.20 34.87 24.47
CA ILE A 568 3.26 35.27 23.53
C ILE A 568 4.52 34.43 23.75
N VAL A 569 4.97 34.29 25.00
CA VAL A 569 6.26 33.63 25.28
C VAL A 569 6.10 32.11 25.39
N VAL A 570 5.19 31.63 26.24
CA VAL A 570 5.09 30.18 26.51
C VAL A 570 4.44 29.46 25.34
N LEU A 571 3.23 29.84 24.94
CA LEU A 571 2.46 29.12 23.92
C LEU A 571 3.08 29.26 22.52
N SER A 572 3.59 30.44 22.12
CA SER A 572 4.25 30.57 20.82
C SER A 572 5.56 29.77 20.73
N ASN A 573 6.37 29.75 21.79
CA ASN A 573 7.62 28.97 21.77
C ASN A 573 7.35 27.46 21.74
N ILE A 574 6.31 27.00 22.45
CA ILE A 574 5.86 25.60 22.36
C ILE A 574 5.40 25.28 20.94
N LEU A 575 4.61 26.16 20.32
CA LEU A 575 4.15 25.98 18.94
C LEU A 575 5.35 25.90 17.97
N ILE A 576 6.30 26.82 18.05
CA ILE A 576 7.52 26.81 17.21
C ILE A 576 8.30 25.51 17.41
N GLY A 577 8.48 25.06 18.65
CA GLY A 577 9.17 23.80 18.96
C GLY A 577 8.48 22.58 18.36
N GLN A 578 7.15 22.51 18.47
CA GLN A 578 6.36 21.41 17.87
C GLN A 578 6.41 21.44 16.35
N LEU A 579 6.28 22.62 15.73
CA LEU A 579 6.36 22.80 14.29
C LEU A 579 7.72 22.36 13.74
N SER A 580 8.81 22.69 14.43
CA SER A 580 10.17 22.32 14.00
C SER A 580 10.39 20.80 13.96
N SER A 581 10.02 20.08 15.02
CA SER A 581 10.15 18.62 15.05
C SER A 581 9.20 17.92 14.06
N ARG A 582 8.01 18.48 13.83
CA ARG A 582 7.03 17.93 12.89
C ARG A 582 7.39 18.18 11.44
N TYR A 583 8.08 19.28 11.15
CA TYR A 583 8.45 19.64 9.79
C TYR A 583 9.27 18.55 9.09
N THR A 584 10.25 17.97 9.77
CA THR A 584 11.10 16.91 9.18
C THR A 584 10.32 15.64 8.86
N ILE A 585 9.45 15.20 9.77
CA ILE A 585 8.57 14.03 9.58
C ILE A 585 7.56 14.29 8.46
N ALA A 586 6.97 15.48 8.46
CA ALA A 586 6.00 15.89 7.45
C ALA A 586 6.63 15.98 6.06
N GLN A 587 7.91 16.37 5.97
CA GLN A 587 8.65 16.40 4.71
C GLN A 587 8.83 14.99 4.11
N GLU A 588 9.28 14.00 4.88
CA GLU A 588 9.44 12.61 4.41
C GLU A 588 8.09 12.04 3.93
N GLN A 589 7.01 12.28 4.68
CA GLN A 589 5.67 11.84 4.30
C GLN A 589 5.13 12.59 3.08
N ALA A 590 5.46 13.88 2.93
CA ALA A 590 5.01 14.69 1.80
C ALA A 590 5.63 14.23 0.48
N GLU A 591 6.85 13.69 0.47
CA GLU A 591 7.47 13.15 -0.75
C GLU A 591 6.74 11.91 -1.27
N ILE A 592 6.35 11.00 -0.37
CA ILE A 592 5.54 9.82 -0.71
C ILE A 592 4.18 10.30 -1.22
N ARG A 593 3.48 11.14 -0.45
CA ARG A 593 2.15 11.67 -0.83
C ARG A 593 2.18 12.44 -2.15
N TYR A 594 3.25 13.18 -2.41
CA TYR A 594 3.44 13.87 -3.70
C TYR A 594 3.52 12.87 -4.86
N SER A 595 4.25 11.77 -4.69
CA SER A 595 4.32 10.69 -5.70
C SER A 595 2.95 10.06 -5.95
N ILE A 596 2.16 9.87 -4.89
CA ILE A 596 0.78 9.37 -4.98
C ILE A 596 -0.12 10.36 -5.73
N ASP A 597 -0.08 11.64 -5.37
CA ASP A 597 -0.89 12.68 -5.99
C ASP A 597 -0.54 12.88 -7.47
N LYS A 598 0.75 12.77 -7.81
CA LYS A 598 1.25 12.76 -9.19
C LYS A 598 0.62 11.60 -9.97
N ALA A 599 0.62 10.38 -9.41
CA ALA A 599 0.02 9.21 -10.03
C ALA A 599 -1.52 9.33 -10.14
N LYS A 600 -2.19 9.89 -9.12
CA LYS A 600 -3.63 10.23 -9.14
C LYS A 600 -3.98 11.19 -10.26
N TYR A 601 -3.19 12.25 -10.42
CA TYR A 601 -3.43 13.23 -11.48
C TYR A 601 -3.28 12.59 -12.87
N ILE A 602 -2.22 11.82 -13.09
CA ILE A 602 -1.99 11.13 -14.36
C ILE A 602 -3.17 10.23 -14.73
N THR A 603 -3.60 9.36 -13.81
CA THR A 603 -4.72 8.43 -14.05
C THR A 603 -6.05 9.14 -14.29
N LYS A 604 -6.27 10.32 -13.68
CA LYS A 604 -7.43 11.17 -13.99
C LYS A 604 -7.36 11.76 -15.40
N VAL A 605 -6.19 12.27 -15.81
CA VAL A 605 -5.98 12.88 -17.13
C VAL A 605 -6.02 11.84 -18.26
N GLU A 606 -5.72 10.57 -17.97
CA GLU A 606 -5.84 9.47 -18.93
C GLU A 606 -7.27 9.21 -19.40
N LYS A 607 -8.27 9.43 -18.53
CA LYS A 607 -9.69 9.16 -18.81
C LYS A 607 -10.31 10.26 -19.66
N GLY A 608 -10.03 10.21 -20.96
CA GLY A 608 -10.79 10.97 -21.95
C GLY A 608 -12.22 10.42 -22.07
N ARG A 609 -13.23 11.31 -22.12
CA ARG A 609 -14.64 10.93 -22.40
C ARG A 609 -14.80 10.23 -23.76
N PHE A 610 -13.94 10.56 -24.72
CA PHE A 610 -13.95 9.97 -26.06
C PHE A 610 -12.71 9.10 -26.28
N LYS A 611 -12.88 7.96 -26.97
CA LYS A 611 -11.80 6.98 -27.24
C LYS A 611 -10.59 7.61 -27.93
N TRP A 612 -10.80 8.55 -28.86
CA TRP A 612 -9.71 9.23 -29.58
C TRP A 612 -8.93 10.25 -28.72
N MET A 613 -9.53 10.76 -27.64
CA MET A 613 -8.88 11.65 -26.67
C MET A 613 -8.18 10.89 -25.55
N ASN A 614 -8.34 9.58 -25.49
CA ASN A 614 -7.80 8.77 -24.41
C ASN A 614 -6.27 8.66 -24.53
N LEU A 615 -5.56 9.30 -23.59
CA LEU A 615 -4.10 9.36 -23.60
C LEU A 615 -3.45 8.01 -23.29
N ARG A 616 -4.16 7.12 -22.57
CA ARG A 616 -3.70 5.76 -22.27
C ARG A 616 -3.56 4.96 -23.55
N ILE A 617 -4.55 5.00 -24.45
CA ILE A 617 -4.47 4.33 -25.77
C ILE A 617 -3.38 4.97 -26.64
N LYS A 618 -3.35 6.31 -26.74
CA LYS A 618 -2.42 7.02 -27.63
C LYS A 618 -0.96 6.75 -27.27
N ASN A 619 -0.65 6.73 -25.98
CA ASN A 619 0.72 6.67 -25.46
C ASN A 619 1.13 5.30 -24.90
N TYR A 620 0.31 4.27 -25.07
CA TYR A 620 0.56 2.90 -24.62
C TYR A 620 1.86 2.33 -25.18
N ILE A 621 2.65 1.67 -24.32
CA ILE A 621 3.83 0.85 -24.64
C ILE A 621 3.88 -0.33 -23.66
N ASP A 622 4.23 -1.52 -24.15
CA ASP A 622 4.26 -2.74 -23.33
C ASP A 622 5.37 -2.74 -22.26
N GLY A 623 6.54 -2.19 -22.56
CA GLY A 623 7.65 -2.10 -21.63
C GLY A 623 8.74 -1.13 -22.10
N ASP A 624 9.70 -0.84 -21.24
CA ASP A 624 10.79 0.09 -21.56
C ASP A 624 12.11 -0.38 -20.94
N TYR A 625 13.20 -0.13 -21.67
CA TYR A 625 14.55 -0.43 -21.24
C TYR A 625 15.17 0.82 -20.64
N VAL A 626 15.53 0.75 -19.36
CA VAL A 626 16.24 1.82 -18.68
C VAL A 626 17.69 1.40 -18.54
N ALA A 627 18.59 2.18 -19.16
CA ALA A 627 20.03 1.95 -19.14
C ALA A 627 20.78 2.84 -18.12
N ASP A 628 20.09 3.80 -17.50
CA ASP A 628 20.69 4.73 -16.53
C ASP A 628 20.96 4.00 -15.20
N GLU A 629 22.18 3.46 -15.06
CA GLU A 629 22.62 2.67 -13.90
C GLU A 629 22.49 3.45 -12.59
N ALA A 630 22.80 4.76 -12.59
CA ALA A 630 22.74 5.57 -11.37
C ALA A 630 21.29 5.72 -10.87
N ARG A 631 20.37 6.05 -11.79
CA ARG A 631 18.95 6.18 -11.49
C ARG A 631 18.33 4.85 -11.05
N ILE A 632 18.69 3.75 -11.68
CA ILE A 632 18.17 2.42 -11.31
C ILE A 632 18.70 1.99 -9.94
N THR A 633 19.99 2.19 -9.70
CA THR A 633 20.60 1.85 -8.41
C THR A 633 19.98 2.68 -7.29
N GLU A 634 19.74 3.98 -7.50
CA GLU A 634 19.02 4.84 -6.55
C GLU A 634 17.60 4.31 -6.28
N LEU A 635 16.80 4.05 -7.33
CA LEU A 635 15.43 3.55 -7.19
C LEU A 635 15.35 2.21 -6.46
N LEU A 636 16.27 1.28 -6.75
CA LEU A 636 16.34 -0.02 -6.10
C LEU A 636 16.84 0.09 -4.65
N THR A 637 17.80 0.98 -4.38
CA THR A 637 18.32 1.21 -3.02
C THR A 637 17.28 1.89 -2.14
N ASP A 638 16.58 2.89 -2.66
CA ASP A 638 15.44 3.53 -1.99
C ASP A 638 14.36 2.51 -1.64
N TRP A 639 14.02 1.65 -2.60
CA TRP A 639 13.04 0.59 -2.41
C TRP A 639 13.47 -0.42 -1.33
N ALA A 640 14.73 -0.85 -1.37
CA ALA A 640 15.31 -1.74 -0.36
C ALA A 640 15.31 -1.10 1.04
N ASN A 641 15.68 0.17 1.16
CA ASN A 641 15.71 0.91 2.42
C ASN A 641 14.31 1.09 3.03
N LEU A 642 13.30 1.39 2.19
CA LEU A 642 11.90 1.50 2.63
C LEU A 642 11.39 0.18 3.21
N ARG A 643 11.81 -0.94 2.63
CA ARG A 643 11.42 -2.28 3.07
C ARG A 643 12.19 -2.76 4.29
N GLU A 644 13.46 -2.38 4.43
CA GLU A 644 14.28 -2.65 5.62
C GLU A 644 13.73 -1.95 6.88
N LYS A 645 13.13 -0.76 6.73
CA LYS A 645 12.45 -0.04 7.83
C LYS A 645 11.18 -0.75 8.35
N LYS A 646 10.53 -1.61 7.54
CA LYS A 646 9.23 -2.21 7.88
C LYS A 646 9.25 -3.68 8.30
N SER A 647 10.20 -4.50 7.83
CA SER A 647 10.21 -5.95 8.13
C SER A 647 11.60 -6.48 8.48
N LYS A 648 11.69 -7.29 9.54
CA LYS A 648 12.89 -8.04 9.91
C LYS A 648 13.17 -9.19 8.93
N GLU A 649 12.15 -9.79 8.34
CA GLU A 649 12.25 -10.88 7.35
C GLU A 649 12.68 -10.36 5.97
N SER A 650 12.32 -9.12 5.64
CA SER A 650 12.84 -8.42 4.46
C SER A 650 14.35 -8.26 4.48
N LYS A 651 15.01 -8.30 5.65
CA LYS A 651 16.48 -8.28 5.71
C LYS A 651 17.11 -9.52 5.11
N GLU A 652 16.46 -10.68 5.20
CA GLU A 652 17.00 -11.92 4.63
C GLU A 652 16.70 -12.01 3.15
N ALA A 653 15.49 -11.68 2.70
CA ALA A 653 15.16 -11.61 1.27
C ALA A 653 15.97 -10.53 0.53
N ILE A 654 16.20 -9.37 1.15
CA ILE A 654 17.05 -8.30 0.62
C ILE A 654 18.52 -8.69 0.75
N ARG A 655 18.98 -9.37 1.81
CA ARG A 655 20.34 -9.94 1.83
C ARG A 655 20.51 -11.05 0.82
N GLU A 656 19.49 -11.82 0.46
CA GLU A 656 19.55 -12.83 -0.59
C GLU A 656 19.59 -12.15 -1.96
N LEU A 657 18.83 -11.07 -2.17
CA LEU A 657 18.91 -10.20 -3.35
C LEU A 657 20.25 -9.47 -3.44
N TYR A 658 20.77 -8.94 -2.32
CA TYR A 658 22.02 -8.20 -2.23
C TYR A 658 23.23 -9.15 -2.24
N ALA A 659 23.12 -10.35 -1.68
CA ALA A 659 24.13 -11.41 -1.80
C ALA A 659 24.08 -12.05 -3.18
N ARG A 660 22.92 -12.11 -3.85
CA ARG A 660 22.87 -12.39 -5.29
C ARG A 660 23.54 -11.25 -6.06
N VAL A 661 23.31 -9.99 -5.75
CA VAL A 661 23.96 -8.82 -6.39
C VAL A 661 25.45 -8.64 -6.00
N LYS A 662 25.95 -9.35 -4.98
CA LYS A 662 27.33 -9.23 -4.46
C LYS A 662 28.15 -10.52 -4.62
N LYS A 663 27.52 -11.68 -4.85
CA LYS A 663 28.16 -12.94 -5.26
C LYS A 663 27.97 -13.25 -6.75
N LEU A 664 26.96 -12.66 -7.40
CA LEU A 664 27.06 -12.30 -8.81
C LEU A 664 27.88 -11.03 -8.88
#